data_AF-A0AAX2AGE9-F1
#
_entry.id   AF-A0AAX2AGE9-F1
#
_cell.length_a   1.000
_cell.length_b   1.000
_cell.length_c   1.000
_cell.angle_alpha   90.00
_cell.angle_beta   90.00
_cell.angle_gamma   90.00
#
_symmetry.space_group_name_H-M   'P 1'
#
loop_
_entity.id
_entity.type
_entity.pdbx_description
1 polymer ?
#
loop_
_entity_poly.entity_id
_entity_poly.type
_entity_poly.pdbx_seq_one_letter_code
_entity_poly.pdbx_strand_id
1 'polypeptide(L)'
;MQYRADTINLQNGTIEEKREEIKNYFLQTYELDEKLFDLLKDKKSIYEQPNRLRHPLIFYYGHTATFFINKLMLSKLINKRINKHFESIFAIGVDEMSWDDLNSENYLWPNFEEVKEYRLKVKNLVLELIDTLEFSLPINWNSPMWIILMGIEHENIHIETSSVLLRELDISHLVEDETFSYCKEYLNTYPKNELIKVQEGEVVLQKDRQNPIYYGWDNEFSYHKAYIKEFFASKYLVSNGEFLEFVQDGGYSKLKYFSKEGREWLDFTQAKMPTFWIKKEDKYYLRQINKIVPLPLNYPVDINVYEAEAFCKYKSEKLGFEVRLPSEDEYYRLYDYTKANTKKANIGLKYFNQTPVDKYAFDDFYDVVGNVWQWSITPTYPFDGFETHPIYDDFTTPTFDDRHALIKGGSFISLGNEILKSARYAFRKHFFQHAGFRYVKSNNEYRTKLNDNVYETDELISQYCEFHYGDEFFNVKNFAKNSVEILKPYLKEIKTIKALDLGCSVGRSSFELAKTFDEVMGIDFSANFINVGVKLKKYESLTYKVRVEGEIFEDKTISLKDLNLDEVKNKVEFMQGDACNLKEIYSNYDLVFCSNLIDRLYYPQKFLDDIPNRVNKDGLLVIISPYTWLEEYTPKTNWLGGFIKDNKEVKTFDTLKNNLDKNYKLLDLIDIPFVIKETSRKFQHTVSQMSIWKKVK
;
A
#
# COMPACT_ATOMS: atom_id res chain seq x y z
N MET A 1 6.16 -28.95 -13.30
CA MET A 1 4.70 -28.70 -13.41
C MET A 1 4.49 -27.59 -14.40
N GLN A 2 3.44 -27.65 -15.22
CA GLN A 2 3.03 -26.54 -16.07
C GLN A 2 2.02 -25.72 -15.27
N TYR A 3 2.48 -24.64 -14.64
CA TYR A 3 1.62 -23.75 -13.88
C TYR A 3 0.69 -22.99 -14.84
N ARG A 4 -0.56 -22.74 -14.42
CA ARG A 4 -1.47 -21.88 -15.17
C ARG A 4 -0.95 -20.45 -15.06
N ALA A 5 -0.46 -19.90 -16.17
CA ALA A 5 -0.02 -18.50 -16.23
C ALA A 5 -1.22 -17.54 -16.23
N ASP A 6 -2.29 -17.90 -16.94
CA ASP A 6 -3.43 -17.03 -17.20
C ASP A 6 -4.41 -16.97 -16.01
N THR A 7 -4.92 -15.77 -15.73
CA THR A 7 -6.05 -15.60 -14.80
C THR A 7 -7.35 -16.21 -15.37
N ILE A 8 -8.39 -16.25 -14.54
CA ILE A 8 -9.67 -16.87 -14.88
C ILE A 8 -10.56 -15.89 -15.65
N ASN A 9 -11.17 -16.35 -16.75
CA ASN A 9 -12.21 -15.59 -17.43
C ASN A 9 -13.47 -15.59 -16.54
N LEU A 10 -13.97 -14.43 -16.16
CA LEU A 10 -15.03 -14.28 -15.16
C LEU A 10 -16.44 -14.25 -15.75
N GLN A 11 -16.59 -14.28 -17.09
CA GLN A 11 -17.87 -14.14 -17.79
C GLN A 11 -18.43 -15.47 -18.30
N ASN A 12 -17.57 -16.41 -18.67
CA ASN A 12 -17.95 -17.60 -19.44
C ASN A 12 -17.93 -18.89 -18.61
N GLY A 13 -18.68 -19.89 -19.07
CA GLY A 13 -18.81 -21.23 -18.46
C GLY A 13 -20.07 -21.39 -17.62
N THR A 14 -20.24 -22.55 -17.00
CA THR A 14 -21.24 -22.78 -15.94
C THR A 14 -20.70 -22.42 -14.56
N ILE A 15 -21.56 -22.38 -13.54
CA ILE A 15 -21.15 -22.13 -12.15
C ILE A 15 -20.22 -23.24 -11.66
N GLU A 16 -20.51 -24.49 -12.00
CA GLU A 16 -19.73 -25.67 -11.61
C GLU A 16 -18.37 -25.69 -12.32
N GLU A 17 -18.34 -25.37 -13.62
CA GLU A 17 -17.07 -25.21 -14.35
C GLU A 17 -16.23 -24.08 -13.73
N LYS A 18 -16.85 -22.94 -13.40
CA LYS A 18 -16.15 -21.81 -12.78
C LYS A 18 -15.59 -22.17 -11.41
N ARG A 19 -16.35 -22.92 -10.63
CA ARG A 19 -15.95 -23.40 -9.30
C ARG A 19 -14.69 -24.27 -9.40
N GLU A 20 -14.68 -25.22 -10.31
CA GLU A 20 -13.51 -26.08 -10.56
C GLU A 20 -12.31 -25.29 -11.09
N GLU A 21 -12.52 -24.31 -11.97
CA GLU A 21 -11.44 -23.44 -12.44
C GLU A 21 -10.79 -22.66 -11.28
N ILE A 22 -11.60 -22.07 -10.40
CA ILE A 22 -11.13 -21.28 -9.25
C ILE A 22 -10.45 -22.18 -8.22
N LYS A 23 -11.01 -23.36 -7.97
CA LYS A 23 -10.42 -24.36 -7.08
C LYS A 23 -9.04 -24.80 -7.55
N ASN A 24 -8.91 -25.12 -8.83
CA ASN A 24 -7.64 -25.49 -9.43
C ASN A 24 -6.63 -24.33 -9.39
N TYR A 25 -7.10 -23.10 -9.61
CA TYR A 25 -6.23 -21.93 -9.56
C TYR A 25 -5.71 -21.66 -8.14
N PHE A 26 -6.58 -21.75 -7.13
CA PHE A 26 -6.19 -21.66 -5.73
C PHE A 26 -5.18 -22.74 -5.35
N LEU A 27 -5.44 -24.00 -5.68
CA LEU A 27 -4.55 -25.12 -5.35
C LEU A 27 -3.17 -24.96 -6.00
N GLN A 28 -3.11 -24.56 -7.27
CA GLN A 28 -1.84 -24.34 -7.96
C GLN A 28 -1.03 -23.20 -7.35
N THR A 29 -1.70 -22.10 -6.97
CA THR A 29 -1.06 -20.93 -6.34
C THR A 29 -0.51 -21.30 -4.96
N TYR A 30 -1.32 -21.96 -4.13
CA TYR A 30 -0.89 -22.46 -2.82
C TYR A 30 0.29 -23.45 -2.93
N GLU A 31 0.24 -24.39 -3.86
CA GLU A 31 1.31 -25.38 -4.07
C GLU A 31 2.61 -24.72 -4.58
N LEU A 32 2.49 -23.66 -5.37
CA LEU A 32 3.64 -22.90 -5.84
C LEU A 32 4.29 -22.13 -4.69
N ASP A 33 3.50 -21.48 -3.83
CA ASP A 33 4.00 -20.78 -2.64
C ASP A 33 4.78 -21.75 -1.74
N GLU A 34 4.21 -22.93 -1.42
CA GLU A 34 4.92 -23.96 -0.65
C GLU A 34 6.26 -24.38 -1.30
N LYS A 35 6.26 -24.61 -2.62
CA LYS A 35 7.47 -25.02 -3.36
C LYS A 35 8.55 -23.95 -3.40
N LEU A 36 8.17 -22.68 -3.37
CA LEU A 36 9.12 -21.59 -3.32
C LEU A 36 9.92 -21.64 -2.02
N PHE A 37 9.26 -21.92 -0.88
CA PHE A 37 9.91 -22.08 0.42
C PHE A 37 10.61 -23.44 0.60
N ASP A 38 10.30 -24.45 -0.22
CA ASP A 38 11.09 -25.68 -0.28
C ASP A 38 12.48 -25.49 -0.91
N LEU A 39 12.76 -24.32 -1.50
CA LEU A 39 14.13 -23.94 -1.88
C LEU A 39 15.03 -23.69 -0.67
N LEU A 40 14.49 -23.48 0.53
CA LEU A 40 15.27 -23.33 1.75
C LEU A 40 15.91 -24.68 2.14
N LYS A 41 17.24 -24.69 2.27
CA LYS A 41 18.05 -25.85 2.63
C LYS A 41 17.71 -26.41 4.01
N ASP A 42 17.37 -25.52 4.94
CA ASP A 42 16.89 -25.89 6.26
C ASP A 42 15.72 -24.99 6.66
N LYS A 43 14.83 -25.52 7.51
CA LYS A 43 13.65 -24.77 7.96
C LYS A 43 13.99 -23.65 8.94
N LYS A 44 15.22 -23.58 9.50
CA LYS A 44 15.63 -22.44 10.33
C LYS A 44 15.85 -21.19 9.50
N SER A 45 16.24 -21.36 8.23
CA SER A 45 16.45 -20.27 7.27
C SER A 45 15.18 -19.45 7.00
N ILE A 46 13.99 -19.96 7.33
CA ILE A 46 12.75 -19.18 7.21
C ILE A 46 12.67 -18.01 8.20
N TYR A 47 13.51 -18.00 9.24
CA TYR A 47 13.57 -16.90 10.21
C TYR A 47 14.59 -15.83 9.82
N GLU A 48 15.32 -16.02 8.72
CA GLU A 48 16.24 -15.02 8.21
C GLU A 48 15.49 -13.80 7.67
N GLN A 49 16.15 -12.65 7.77
CA GLN A 49 15.69 -11.37 7.25
C GLN A 49 16.64 -10.91 6.14
N PRO A 50 16.45 -11.37 4.88
CA PRO A 50 17.38 -11.10 3.78
C PRO A 50 17.59 -9.61 3.51
N ASN A 51 16.59 -8.81 3.83
CA ASN A 51 16.56 -7.38 3.59
C ASN A 51 16.13 -6.68 4.87
N ARG A 52 16.98 -5.78 5.37
CA ARG A 52 16.71 -4.99 6.60
C ARG A 52 15.43 -4.16 6.51
N LEU A 53 14.99 -3.86 5.29
CA LEU A 53 13.80 -3.08 5.01
C LEU A 53 12.53 -3.93 4.82
N ARG A 54 12.61 -5.22 5.16
CA ARG A 54 11.54 -6.21 4.99
C ARG A 54 11.45 -7.10 6.22
N HIS A 55 10.29 -7.69 6.47
CA HIS A 55 10.15 -8.71 7.50
C HIS A 55 10.95 -9.99 7.19
N PRO A 56 11.19 -10.87 8.17
CA PRO A 56 11.76 -12.19 7.93
C PRO A 56 10.87 -13.08 7.05
N LEU A 57 11.44 -14.12 6.43
CA LEU A 57 10.72 -14.99 5.47
C LEU A 57 9.46 -15.67 6.07
N ILE A 58 9.46 -15.96 7.38
CA ILE A 58 8.31 -16.54 8.10
C ILE A 58 7.08 -15.63 8.05
N PHE A 59 7.28 -14.31 7.99
CA PHE A 59 6.19 -13.36 7.79
C PHE A 59 5.47 -13.64 6.48
N TYR A 60 6.21 -13.68 5.37
CA TYR A 60 5.64 -13.90 4.03
C TYR A 60 4.96 -15.26 3.93
N TYR A 61 5.55 -16.28 4.55
CA TYR A 61 4.93 -17.60 4.66
C TYR A 61 3.60 -17.57 5.43
N GLY A 62 3.49 -16.86 6.55
CA GLY A 62 2.22 -16.75 7.29
C GLY A 62 1.21 -15.75 6.72
N HIS A 63 1.70 -14.75 5.99
CA HIS A 63 0.94 -13.56 5.60
C HIS A 63 -0.18 -13.85 4.60
N THR A 64 0.09 -14.63 3.56
CA THR A 64 -0.91 -14.90 2.51
C THR A 64 -2.15 -15.62 3.06
N ALA A 65 -1.96 -16.60 3.94
CA ALA A 65 -3.05 -17.28 4.63
C ALA A 65 -3.82 -16.35 5.59
N THR A 66 -3.11 -15.47 6.30
CA THR A 66 -3.73 -14.42 7.14
C THR A 66 -4.53 -13.41 6.32
N PHE A 67 -4.04 -13.05 5.14
CA PHE A 67 -4.75 -12.17 4.23
C PHE A 67 -6.12 -12.75 3.84
N PHE A 68 -6.17 -14.03 3.45
CA PHE A 68 -7.45 -14.72 3.20
C PHE A 68 -8.40 -14.59 4.39
N ILE A 69 -7.96 -14.95 5.61
CA ILE A 69 -8.85 -14.89 6.77
C ILE A 69 -9.33 -13.46 7.06
N ASN A 70 -8.44 -12.47 6.97
CA ASN A 70 -8.82 -11.08 7.20
C ASN A 70 -9.85 -10.59 6.20
N LYS A 71 -9.66 -10.86 4.91
CA LYS A 71 -10.61 -10.43 3.86
C LYS A 71 -11.93 -11.20 3.93
N LEU A 72 -11.90 -12.49 4.24
CA LEU A 72 -13.10 -13.32 4.46
C LEU A 72 -13.92 -12.88 5.70
N MET A 73 -13.25 -12.45 6.77
CA MET A 73 -13.91 -11.87 7.95
C MET A 73 -14.55 -10.52 7.62
N LEU A 74 -13.82 -9.63 6.92
CA LEU A 74 -14.31 -8.31 6.52
C LEU A 74 -15.50 -8.40 5.56
N SER A 75 -15.48 -9.33 4.62
CA SER A 75 -16.58 -9.60 3.68
C SER A 75 -17.74 -10.40 4.30
N LYS A 76 -17.63 -10.78 5.59
CA LYS A 76 -18.63 -11.57 6.33
C LYS A 76 -18.91 -12.95 5.72
N LEU A 77 -17.98 -13.48 4.91
CA LEU A 77 -18.07 -14.86 4.38
C LEU A 77 -17.76 -15.90 5.46
N ILE A 78 -17.05 -15.49 6.51
CA ILE A 78 -16.85 -16.27 7.74
C ILE A 78 -17.10 -15.38 8.96
N ASN A 79 -17.42 -16.01 10.09
CA ASN A 79 -17.71 -15.32 11.36
C ASN A 79 -16.70 -15.66 12.47
N LYS A 80 -15.76 -16.57 12.20
CA LYS A 80 -14.75 -17.04 13.16
C LYS A 80 -13.37 -17.05 12.51
N ARG A 81 -12.44 -16.48 13.25
CA ARG A 81 -11.00 -16.52 13.01
C ARG A 81 -10.45 -17.91 13.33
N ILE A 82 -9.43 -18.37 12.59
CA ILE A 82 -8.77 -19.66 12.81
C ILE A 82 -7.73 -19.53 13.93
N ASN A 83 -6.89 -18.49 13.86
CA ASN A 83 -5.89 -18.17 14.87
C ASN A 83 -5.72 -16.64 14.96
N LYS A 84 -6.46 -16.01 15.89
CA LYS A 84 -6.46 -14.55 16.09
C LYS A 84 -5.07 -13.96 16.33
N HIS A 85 -4.15 -14.72 16.92
CA HIS A 85 -2.81 -14.26 17.20
C HIS A 85 -1.98 -14.19 15.92
N PHE A 86 -1.99 -15.25 15.11
CA PHE A 86 -1.28 -15.28 13.83
C PHE A 86 -1.87 -14.26 12.86
N GLU A 87 -3.19 -14.15 12.84
CA GLU A 87 -3.91 -13.20 12.00
C GLU A 87 -3.68 -11.73 12.38
N SER A 88 -3.12 -11.47 13.56
CA SER A 88 -2.67 -10.14 14.00
C SER A 88 -1.19 -9.93 13.65
N ILE A 89 -0.32 -10.88 14.01
CA ILE A 89 1.13 -10.77 13.77
C ILE A 89 1.48 -10.73 12.28
N PHE A 90 0.80 -11.53 11.46
CA PHE A 90 1.04 -11.55 10.02
C PHE A 90 0.21 -10.50 9.25
N ALA A 91 -0.60 -9.68 9.90
CA ALA A 91 -1.40 -8.63 9.24
C ALA A 91 -0.73 -7.25 9.24
N ILE A 92 0.53 -7.18 9.65
CA ILE A 92 1.32 -5.94 9.67
C ILE A 92 1.61 -5.55 8.21
N GLY A 93 1.52 -4.24 7.92
CA GLY A 93 1.80 -3.71 6.58
C GLY A 93 3.21 -4.04 6.11
N VAL A 94 3.36 -4.30 4.82
CA VAL A 94 4.64 -4.71 4.19
C VAL A 94 5.43 -3.51 3.64
N ASP A 95 4.76 -2.36 3.47
CA ASP A 95 5.40 -1.10 3.09
C ASP A 95 5.90 -0.34 4.32
N GLU A 96 7.14 0.15 4.24
CA GLU A 96 7.76 0.89 5.33
C GLU A 96 7.19 2.31 5.38
N MET A 97 6.66 2.70 6.54
CA MET A 97 6.25 4.08 6.81
C MET A 97 7.36 4.86 7.52
N SER A 98 8.29 4.17 8.20
CA SER A 98 9.53 4.70 8.78
C SER A 98 10.68 3.68 8.74
N TRP A 99 11.93 4.15 8.80
CA TRP A 99 13.15 3.33 8.84
C TRP A 99 13.28 2.47 10.12
N ASP A 100 12.46 2.72 11.15
CA ASP A 100 12.48 2.03 12.44
C ASP A 100 11.28 1.07 12.62
N ASP A 101 10.41 0.90 11.62
CA ASP A 101 9.17 0.12 11.73
C ASP A 101 9.39 -1.40 11.88
N LEU A 102 10.60 -1.89 11.61
CA LEU A 102 10.92 -3.31 11.47
C LEU A 102 11.88 -3.86 12.53
N ASN A 103 11.94 -3.28 13.74
CA ASN A 103 12.76 -3.84 14.80
C ASN A 103 12.29 -5.26 15.18
N SER A 104 13.09 -6.27 14.82
CA SER A 104 12.82 -7.70 15.01
C SER A 104 12.80 -8.12 16.48
N GLU A 105 13.35 -7.32 17.40
CA GLU A 105 13.30 -7.57 18.84
C GLU A 105 11.88 -7.51 19.43
N ASN A 106 10.91 -6.95 18.69
CA ASN A 106 9.53 -6.81 19.14
C ASN A 106 8.58 -7.91 18.64
N TYR A 107 9.06 -8.86 17.82
CA TYR A 107 8.23 -9.91 17.21
C TYR A 107 8.68 -11.31 17.60
N LEU A 108 7.91 -11.96 18.48
CA LEU A 108 8.02 -13.39 18.72
C LEU A 108 7.36 -14.14 17.56
N TRP A 109 8.13 -14.40 16.49
CA TRP A 109 7.64 -15.14 15.33
C TRP A 109 7.21 -16.57 15.73
N PRO A 110 6.03 -17.04 15.27
CA PRO A 110 5.56 -18.38 15.61
C PRO A 110 6.45 -19.50 15.05
N ASN A 111 6.28 -20.72 15.58
CA ASN A 111 7.00 -21.88 15.09
C ASN A 111 6.56 -22.24 13.66
N PHE A 112 7.50 -22.59 12.78
CA PHE A 112 7.23 -22.94 11.38
C PHE A 112 6.16 -24.02 11.23
N GLU A 113 6.19 -25.08 12.04
CA GLU A 113 5.22 -26.18 11.95
C GLU A 113 3.81 -25.70 12.37
N GLU A 114 3.71 -24.78 13.33
CA GLU A 114 2.42 -24.18 13.72
C GLU A 114 1.87 -23.27 12.61
N VAL A 115 2.74 -22.48 11.96
CA VAL A 115 2.34 -21.62 10.82
C VAL A 115 1.90 -22.48 9.64
N LYS A 116 2.62 -23.58 9.37
CA LYS A 116 2.25 -24.55 8.34
C LYS A 116 0.91 -25.22 8.62
N GLU A 117 0.67 -25.65 9.87
CA GLU A 117 -0.63 -26.21 10.27
C GLU A 117 -1.75 -25.17 10.13
N TYR A 118 -1.49 -23.91 10.49
CA TYR A 118 -2.43 -22.80 10.29
C TYR A 118 -2.75 -22.60 8.80
N ARG A 119 -1.74 -22.51 7.93
CA ARG A 119 -1.92 -22.41 6.47
C ARG A 119 -2.76 -23.58 5.92
N LEU A 120 -2.53 -24.80 6.40
CA LEU A 120 -3.33 -25.97 6.00
C LEU A 120 -4.81 -25.84 6.43
N LYS A 121 -5.09 -25.32 7.63
CA LYS A 121 -6.46 -25.04 8.08
C LYS A 121 -7.12 -23.96 7.23
N VAL A 122 -6.41 -22.88 6.90
CA VAL A 122 -6.89 -21.83 6.00
C VAL A 122 -7.18 -22.41 4.61
N LYS A 123 -6.27 -23.21 4.06
CA LYS A 123 -6.45 -23.91 2.78
C LYS A 123 -7.75 -24.71 2.75
N ASN A 124 -7.99 -25.53 3.76
CA ASN A 124 -9.19 -26.36 3.83
C ASN A 124 -10.46 -25.51 3.92
N LEU A 125 -10.44 -24.43 4.71
CA LEU A 125 -11.56 -23.48 4.80
C LEU A 125 -11.83 -22.80 3.44
N VAL A 126 -10.80 -22.35 2.73
CA VAL A 126 -10.94 -21.70 1.42
C VAL A 126 -11.51 -22.71 0.40
N LEU A 127 -11.05 -23.96 0.41
CA LEU A 127 -11.61 -25.02 -0.45
C LEU A 127 -13.09 -25.28 -0.15
N GLU A 128 -13.47 -25.35 1.13
CA GLU A 128 -14.86 -25.50 1.54
C GLU A 128 -15.73 -24.33 1.06
N LEU A 129 -15.23 -23.09 1.19
CA LEU A 129 -15.92 -21.89 0.68
C LEU A 129 -16.03 -21.93 -0.84
N ILE A 130 -14.97 -22.29 -1.56
CA ILE A 130 -15.03 -22.47 -3.01
C ILE A 130 -16.06 -23.53 -3.36
N ASP A 131 -16.24 -24.59 -2.57
CA ASP A 131 -17.21 -25.65 -2.86
C ASP A 131 -18.67 -25.24 -2.56
N THR A 132 -18.88 -24.34 -1.61
CA THR A 132 -20.22 -24.07 -1.03
C THR A 132 -20.79 -22.70 -1.34
N LEU A 133 -19.97 -21.69 -1.66
CA LEU A 133 -20.46 -20.34 -1.94
C LEU A 133 -21.42 -20.33 -3.13
N GLU A 134 -22.56 -19.67 -2.97
CA GLU A 134 -23.46 -19.33 -4.07
C GLU A 134 -22.97 -18.06 -4.76
N PHE A 135 -22.93 -18.06 -6.10
CA PHE A 135 -22.53 -16.91 -6.90
C PHE A 135 -23.18 -16.98 -8.28
N SER A 136 -23.16 -15.87 -9.01
CA SER A 136 -23.60 -15.76 -10.40
C SER A 136 -22.46 -15.32 -11.30
N LEU A 137 -22.59 -15.59 -12.60
CA LEU A 137 -21.73 -14.99 -13.63
C LEU A 137 -22.37 -13.71 -14.19
N PRO A 138 -21.55 -12.70 -14.58
CA PRO A 138 -20.11 -12.65 -14.38
C PRO A 138 -19.72 -12.43 -12.91
N ILE A 139 -18.55 -12.93 -12.51
CA ILE A 139 -17.99 -12.62 -11.18
C ILE A 139 -17.45 -11.18 -11.21
N ASN A 140 -18.03 -10.30 -10.39
CA ASN A 140 -17.60 -8.90 -10.22
C ASN A 140 -17.39 -8.57 -8.73
N TRP A 141 -17.12 -7.31 -8.39
CA TRP A 141 -16.82 -6.87 -7.01
C TRP A 141 -17.89 -7.24 -5.97
N ASN A 142 -19.14 -7.39 -6.40
CA ASN A 142 -20.24 -7.75 -5.50
C ASN A 142 -20.37 -9.27 -5.31
N SER A 143 -19.64 -10.07 -6.10
CA SER A 143 -19.65 -11.52 -5.98
C SER A 143 -18.79 -11.98 -4.81
N PRO A 144 -19.26 -12.92 -3.97
CA PRO A 144 -18.45 -13.46 -2.88
C PRO A 144 -17.18 -14.16 -3.39
N MET A 145 -17.23 -14.70 -4.62
CA MET A 145 -16.11 -15.36 -5.25
C MET A 145 -14.98 -14.39 -5.65
N TRP A 146 -15.29 -13.08 -5.74
CA TRP A 146 -14.27 -12.05 -5.94
C TRP A 146 -13.27 -11.99 -4.78
N ILE A 147 -13.72 -12.25 -3.54
CA ILE A 147 -12.85 -12.24 -2.36
C ILE A 147 -11.90 -13.43 -2.36
N ILE A 148 -12.33 -14.58 -2.89
CA ILE A 148 -11.45 -15.73 -3.10
C ILE A 148 -10.38 -15.41 -4.15
N LEU A 149 -10.79 -14.86 -5.30
CA LEU A 149 -9.86 -14.44 -6.35
C LEU A 149 -8.88 -13.37 -5.86
N MET A 150 -9.35 -12.41 -5.04
CA MET A 150 -8.50 -11.41 -4.40
C MET A 150 -7.40 -12.05 -3.56
N GLY A 151 -7.72 -13.08 -2.77
CA GLY A 151 -6.72 -13.81 -2.00
C GLY A 151 -5.72 -14.56 -2.89
N ILE A 152 -6.18 -15.19 -3.98
CA ILE A 152 -5.29 -15.88 -4.93
C ILE A 152 -4.34 -14.90 -5.61
N GLU A 153 -4.86 -13.79 -6.12
CA GLU A 153 -4.06 -12.78 -6.83
C GLU A 153 -3.12 -12.04 -5.88
N HIS A 154 -3.52 -11.85 -4.62
CA HIS A 154 -2.63 -11.37 -3.57
C HIS A 154 -1.49 -12.36 -3.26
N GLU A 155 -1.78 -13.66 -3.24
CA GLU A 155 -0.75 -14.70 -3.06
C GLU A 155 0.23 -14.72 -4.24
N ASN A 156 -0.21 -14.47 -5.48
CA ASN A 156 0.70 -14.31 -6.63
C ASN A 156 1.71 -13.16 -6.43
N ILE A 157 1.25 -11.99 -5.95
CA ILE A 157 2.14 -10.86 -5.59
C ILE A 157 3.20 -11.29 -4.58
N HIS A 158 2.78 -12.08 -3.58
CA HIS A 158 3.66 -12.56 -2.52
C HIS A 158 4.59 -13.68 -2.97
N ILE A 159 4.22 -14.50 -3.95
CA ILE A 159 5.11 -15.46 -4.60
C ILE A 159 6.24 -14.71 -5.31
N GLU A 160 5.93 -13.69 -6.09
CA GLU A 160 6.94 -12.87 -6.75
C GLU A 160 7.81 -12.14 -5.70
N THR A 161 7.22 -11.49 -4.71
CA THR A 161 7.94 -10.80 -3.63
C THR A 161 8.87 -11.75 -2.86
N SER A 162 8.36 -12.92 -2.44
CA SER A 162 9.16 -13.91 -1.70
C SER A 162 10.32 -14.44 -2.54
N SER A 163 10.14 -14.57 -3.85
CA SER A 163 11.22 -15.03 -4.73
C SER A 163 12.37 -14.02 -4.84
N VAL A 164 12.08 -12.72 -4.73
CA VAL A 164 13.11 -11.67 -4.63
C VAL A 164 13.84 -11.76 -3.29
N LEU A 165 13.11 -11.96 -2.18
CA LEU A 165 13.73 -12.11 -0.86
C LEU A 165 14.61 -13.35 -0.76
N LEU A 166 14.20 -14.48 -1.35
CA LEU A 166 15.04 -15.67 -1.47
C LEU A 166 16.30 -15.41 -2.31
N ARG A 167 16.20 -14.54 -3.32
CA ARG A 167 17.36 -14.13 -4.12
C ARG A 167 18.32 -13.22 -3.34
N GLU A 168 17.79 -12.36 -2.46
CA GLU A 168 18.56 -11.53 -1.53
C GLU A 168 19.20 -12.35 -0.38
N LEU A 169 18.61 -13.50 -0.04
CA LEU A 169 19.17 -14.41 0.96
C LEU A 169 20.52 -14.96 0.50
N ASP A 170 21.45 -15.12 1.46
CA ASP A 170 22.73 -15.77 1.19
C ASP A 170 22.49 -17.18 0.62
N ILE A 171 23.16 -17.48 -0.48
CA ILE A 171 22.90 -18.69 -1.25
C ILE A 171 23.15 -19.98 -0.46
N SER A 172 23.96 -19.93 0.60
CA SER A 172 24.21 -21.09 1.46
C SER A 172 22.98 -21.63 2.17
N HIS A 173 21.91 -20.82 2.29
CA HIS A 173 20.61 -21.18 2.83
C HIS A 173 19.67 -21.83 1.80
N LEU A 174 20.08 -21.96 0.54
CA LEU A 174 19.24 -22.51 -0.52
C LEU A 174 19.75 -23.85 -1.05
N VAL A 175 18.82 -24.68 -1.54
CA VAL A 175 19.15 -25.87 -2.33
C VAL A 175 19.28 -25.51 -3.81
N GLU A 176 20.24 -26.14 -4.49
CA GLU A 176 20.46 -25.96 -5.94
C GLU A 176 19.60 -26.92 -6.80
N ASP A 177 18.73 -27.71 -6.17
CA ASP A 177 17.87 -28.71 -6.82
C ASP A 177 17.10 -28.14 -8.02
N GLU A 178 17.03 -28.90 -9.11
CA GLU A 178 16.29 -28.54 -10.32
C GLU A 178 14.77 -28.80 -10.16
N THR A 179 14.15 -28.27 -9.11
CA THR A 179 12.70 -28.33 -8.87
C THR A 179 11.91 -27.58 -9.94
N PHE A 180 12.52 -26.54 -10.51
CA PHE A 180 11.97 -25.72 -11.58
C PHE A 180 12.75 -25.88 -12.90
N SER A 181 12.15 -25.42 -14.00
CA SER A 181 12.82 -25.36 -15.31
C SER A 181 13.62 -24.07 -15.44
N TYR A 182 14.87 -24.15 -15.89
CA TYR A 182 15.74 -22.99 -16.07
C TYR A 182 16.15 -22.83 -17.52
N CYS A 183 16.21 -21.59 -18.01
CA CYS A 183 16.85 -21.30 -19.28
C CYS A 183 18.36 -21.45 -19.14
N LYS A 184 18.96 -22.28 -20.00
CA LYS A 184 20.40 -22.55 -20.03
C LYS A 184 21.11 -21.84 -21.20
N GLU A 185 20.35 -21.14 -22.04
CA GLU A 185 20.89 -20.36 -23.16
C GLU A 185 21.40 -19.02 -22.62
N TYR A 186 22.70 -18.76 -22.72
CA TYR A 186 23.31 -17.47 -22.42
C TYR A 186 24.55 -17.25 -23.29
N LEU A 187 24.93 -15.99 -23.48
CA LEU A 187 26.12 -15.60 -24.22
C LEU A 187 27.00 -14.66 -23.38
N ASN A 188 28.30 -14.69 -23.66
CA ASN A 188 29.28 -13.70 -23.18
C ASN A 188 29.37 -12.47 -24.10
N THR A 189 28.43 -12.35 -25.03
CA THR A 189 28.19 -11.20 -25.89
C THR A 189 26.73 -10.79 -25.73
N TYR A 190 26.38 -9.60 -26.21
CA TYR A 190 25.04 -9.05 -26.11
C TYR A 190 24.68 -8.28 -27.37
N PRO A 191 23.39 -8.25 -27.75
CA PRO A 191 22.96 -7.47 -28.90
C PRO A 191 23.17 -5.98 -28.62
N LYS A 192 23.62 -5.25 -29.63
CA LYS A 192 23.64 -3.79 -29.58
C LYS A 192 22.22 -3.28 -29.74
N ASN A 193 21.82 -2.42 -28.81
CA ASN A 193 20.48 -1.87 -28.80
C ASN A 193 20.34 -0.77 -29.86
N GLU A 194 19.18 -0.73 -30.51
CA GLU A 194 18.83 0.25 -31.54
C GLU A 194 17.53 0.95 -31.13
N LEU A 195 17.32 2.19 -31.57
CA LEU A 195 16.08 2.92 -31.33
C LEU A 195 15.14 2.75 -32.52
N ILE A 196 13.99 2.13 -32.29
CA ILE A 196 12.97 1.86 -33.31
C ILE A 196 11.79 2.78 -33.11
N LYS A 197 11.28 3.33 -34.21
CA LYS A 197 10.14 4.24 -34.21
C LYS A 197 8.86 3.49 -33.83
N VAL A 198 8.18 3.98 -32.80
CA VAL A 198 6.82 3.58 -32.43
C VAL A 198 5.86 4.61 -33.02
N GLN A 199 4.89 4.15 -33.80
CA GLN A 199 3.91 5.03 -34.42
C GLN A 199 2.99 5.63 -33.38
N GLU A 200 2.54 6.86 -33.62
CA GLU A 200 1.56 7.51 -32.75
C GLU A 200 0.26 6.72 -32.63
N GLY A 201 -0.54 7.05 -31.62
CA GLY A 201 -1.83 6.42 -31.42
C GLY A 201 -2.46 6.75 -30.08
N GLU A 202 -3.72 6.37 -29.98
CA GLU A 202 -4.51 6.52 -28.77
C GLU A 202 -4.31 5.32 -27.84
N VAL A 203 -4.15 5.60 -26.55
CA VAL A 203 -4.15 4.64 -25.45
C VAL A 203 -5.46 4.82 -24.70
N VAL A 204 -6.20 3.73 -24.50
CA VAL A 204 -7.41 3.69 -23.68
C VAL A 204 -7.29 2.55 -22.68
N LEU A 205 -7.49 2.86 -21.41
CA LEU A 205 -7.47 1.91 -20.31
C LEU A 205 -8.78 2.05 -19.54
N GLN A 206 -9.51 0.93 -19.44
CA GLN A 206 -10.70 0.82 -18.61
C GLN A 206 -11.05 -0.66 -18.51
N LYS A 207 -11.27 -1.16 -17.29
CA LYS A 207 -11.95 -2.44 -17.10
C LYS A 207 -13.42 -2.20 -16.80
N ASP A 208 -14.28 -3.03 -17.37
CA ASP A 208 -15.69 -3.05 -16.99
C ASP A 208 -15.82 -3.59 -15.55
N ARG A 209 -16.30 -2.75 -14.64
CA ARG A 209 -16.51 -3.10 -13.23
C ARG A 209 -17.70 -4.03 -13.03
N GLN A 210 -18.73 -3.92 -13.86
CA GLN A 210 -19.94 -4.74 -13.76
C GLN A 210 -19.74 -6.11 -14.40
N ASN A 211 -19.05 -6.15 -15.55
CA ASN A 211 -18.80 -7.38 -16.31
C ASN A 211 -17.30 -7.52 -16.62
N PRO A 212 -16.42 -7.64 -15.62
CA PRO A 212 -14.99 -7.82 -15.89
C PRO A 212 -14.76 -9.14 -16.61
N ILE A 213 -13.90 -9.14 -17.64
CA ILE A 213 -13.46 -10.38 -18.29
C ILE A 213 -12.48 -11.14 -17.38
N TYR A 214 -11.65 -10.41 -16.63
CA TYR A 214 -10.58 -10.95 -15.78
C TYR A 214 -10.52 -10.16 -14.47
N TYR A 215 -9.95 -10.78 -13.42
CA TYR A 215 -9.71 -10.09 -12.15
C TYR A 215 -8.82 -8.84 -12.33
N GLY A 216 -9.09 -7.78 -11.57
CA GLY A 216 -8.31 -6.54 -11.55
C GLY A 216 -8.26 -5.91 -10.17
N TRP A 217 -7.18 -5.17 -9.89
CA TRP A 217 -7.14 -4.30 -8.73
C TRP A 217 -7.95 -3.01 -8.96
N ASP A 218 -8.31 -2.33 -7.88
CA ASP A 218 -9.11 -1.09 -7.89
C ASP A 218 -8.60 -0.03 -8.87
N ASN A 219 -7.28 0.07 -9.01
CA ASN A 219 -6.59 1.04 -9.85
C ASN A 219 -6.68 0.79 -11.37
N GLU A 220 -7.31 -0.31 -11.80
CA GLU A 220 -7.41 -0.73 -13.21
C GLU A 220 -8.79 -0.46 -13.85
N PHE A 221 -9.80 -0.09 -13.05
CA PHE A 221 -11.19 -0.01 -13.54
C PHE A 221 -11.59 1.35 -14.10
N SER A 222 -10.95 2.40 -13.60
CA SER A 222 -11.32 3.78 -13.93
C SER A 222 -10.80 4.15 -15.31
N TYR A 223 -11.51 5.07 -15.97
CA TYR A 223 -11.23 5.43 -17.35
C TYR A 223 -9.97 6.28 -17.45
N HIS A 224 -9.08 5.91 -18.37
CA HIS A 224 -7.94 6.73 -18.77
C HIS A 224 -7.80 6.73 -20.29
N LYS A 225 -7.48 7.90 -20.83
CA LYS A 225 -7.23 8.10 -22.25
C LYS A 225 -6.09 9.08 -22.46
N ALA A 226 -5.14 8.69 -23.31
CA ALA A 226 -4.02 9.53 -23.71
C ALA A 226 -3.77 9.38 -25.20
N TYR A 227 -3.29 10.46 -25.84
CA TYR A 227 -2.79 10.40 -27.21
C TYR A 227 -1.26 10.52 -27.19
N ILE A 228 -0.58 9.49 -27.70
CA ILE A 228 0.87 9.40 -27.70
C ILE A 228 1.38 9.64 -29.11
N LYS A 229 2.13 10.74 -29.29
CA LYS A 229 2.83 11.07 -30.53
C LYS A 229 3.94 10.05 -30.78
N GLU A 230 4.42 10.02 -32.02
CA GLU A 230 5.54 9.16 -32.40
C GLU A 230 6.76 9.38 -31.48
N PHE A 231 7.40 8.28 -31.13
CA PHE A 231 8.61 8.28 -30.32
C PHE A 231 9.51 7.12 -30.74
N PHE A 232 10.71 7.03 -30.17
CA PHE A 232 11.59 5.90 -30.40
C PHE A 232 11.81 5.13 -29.10
N ALA A 233 11.73 3.82 -29.16
CA ALA A 233 12.02 2.93 -28.03
C ALA A 233 13.20 2.02 -28.38
N SER A 234 14.02 1.66 -27.39
CA SER A 234 15.08 0.69 -27.62
C SER A 234 14.48 -0.63 -28.09
N LYS A 235 15.15 -1.36 -28.99
CA LYS A 235 14.68 -2.62 -29.59
C LYS A 235 14.55 -3.73 -28.55
N TYR A 236 15.59 -3.86 -27.74
CA TYR A 236 15.70 -4.81 -26.65
C TYR A 236 15.55 -4.09 -25.31
N LEU A 237 15.18 -4.84 -24.27
CA LEU A 237 15.44 -4.41 -22.89
C LEU A 237 16.94 -4.19 -22.70
N VAL A 238 17.32 -3.31 -21.76
CA VAL A 238 18.73 -3.09 -21.46
C VAL A 238 19.33 -4.38 -20.91
N SER A 239 20.36 -4.89 -21.57
CA SER A 239 21.02 -6.13 -21.19
C SER A 239 22.07 -5.94 -20.09
N ASN A 240 22.43 -7.01 -19.40
CA ASN A 240 23.56 -7.00 -18.46
C ASN A 240 24.84 -6.51 -19.12
N GLY A 241 25.08 -6.89 -20.37
CA GLY A 241 26.26 -6.46 -21.11
C GLY A 241 26.24 -4.97 -21.45
N GLU A 242 25.08 -4.44 -21.82
CA GLU A 242 24.92 -3.00 -22.06
C GLU A 242 25.06 -2.21 -20.75
N PHE A 243 24.52 -2.72 -19.64
CA PHE A 243 24.67 -2.10 -18.32
C PHE A 243 26.09 -2.23 -17.76
N LEU A 244 26.83 -3.29 -18.13
CA LEU A 244 28.22 -3.47 -17.73
C LEU A 244 29.11 -2.34 -18.25
N GLU A 245 28.79 -1.76 -19.42
CA GLU A 245 29.47 -0.54 -19.91
C GLU A 245 29.35 0.61 -18.90
N PHE A 246 28.15 0.84 -18.34
CA PHE A 246 27.92 1.88 -17.32
C PHE A 246 28.74 1.61 -16.05
N VAL A 247 28.78 0.35 -15.59
CA VAL A 247 29.58 -0.06 -14.42
C VAL A 247 31.08 0.17 -14.69
N GLN A 248 31.59 -0.26 -15.84
CA GLN A 248 33.00 -0.14 -16.21
C GLN A 248 33.44 1.31 -16.40
N ASP A 249 32.56 2.18 -16.90
CA ASP A 249 32.81 3.62 -17.02
C ASP A 249 32.69 4.38 -15.69
N GLY A 250 32.55 3.66 -14.56
CA GLY A 250 32.46 4.24 -13.23
C GLY A 250 31.13 4.93 -12.95
N GLY A 251 30.04 4.48 -13.57
CA GLY A 251 28.70 5.06 -13.48
C GLY A 251 28.23 5.36 -12.05
N TYR A 252 28.38 4.39 -11.14
CA TYR A 252 28.01 4.52 -9.72
C TYR A 252 28.81 5.59 -8.97
N SER A 253 30.01 5.94 -9.43
CA SER A 253 30.85 7.00 -8.82
C SER A 253 30.50 8.40 -9.32
N LYS A 254 29.74 8.52 -10.41
CA LYS A 254 29.41 9.79 -11.06
C LYS A 254 28.03 10.27 -10.59
N LEU A 255 28.01 10.95 -9.44
CA LEU A 255 26.77 11.43 -8.77
C LEU A 255 25.85 12.30 -9.65
N LYS A 256 26.37 12.91 -10.71
CA LYS A 256 25.56 13.66 -11.70
C LYS A 256 24.49 12.81 -12.39
N TYR A 257 24.68 11.49 -12.46
CA TYR A 257 23.69 10.58 -13.06
C TYR A 257 22.51 10.30 -12.13
N PHE A 258 22.69 10.39 -10.82
CA PHE A 258 21.66 10.04 -9.85
C PHE A 258 20.76 11.24 -9.52
N SER A 259 19.47 10.99 -9.33
CA SER A 259 18.53 11.94 -8.70
C SER A 259 18.95 12.23 -7.25
N LYS A 260 18.27 13.15 -6.57
CA LYS A 260 18.60 13.45 -5.16
C LYS A 260 18.40 12.20 -4.30
N GLU A 261 17.25 11.58 -4.42
CA GLU A 261 16.84 10.36 -3.72
C GLU A 261 17.73 9.18 -4.15
N GLY A 262 18.12 9.12 -5.42
CA GLY A 262 19.09 8.12 -5.90
C GLY A 262 20.49 8.28 -5.27
N ARG A 263 20.93 9.51 -4.97
CA ARG A 263 22.18 9.76 -4.24
C ARG A 263 22.06 9.35 -2.77
N GLU A 264 20.93 9.61 -2.14
CA GLU A 264 20.65 9.16 -0.76
C GLU A 264 20.65 7.62 -0.69
N TRP A 265 20.05 6.95 -1.68
CA TRP A 265 20.11 5.50 -1.81
C TRP A 265 21.54 4.97 -2.01
N LEU A 266 22.34 5.60 -2.87
CA LEU A 266 23.74 5.23 -3.06
C LEU A 266 24.56 5.40 -1.78
N ASP A 267 24.36 6.49 -1.06
CA ASP A 267 25.06 6.76 0.21
C ASP A 267 24.65 5.73 1.29
N PHE A 268 23.38 5.33 1.30
CA PHE A 268 22.89 4.33 2.24
C PHE A 268 23.35 2.90 1.93
N THR A 269 23.36 2.52 0.65
CA THR A 269 23.68 1.15 0.20
C THR A 269 25.15 0.95 -0.15
N GLN A 270 25.88 2.03 -0.43
CA GLN A 270 27.25 2.01 -0.95
C GLN A 270 27.41 1.15 -2.22
N ALA A 271 26.34 1.05 -3.02
CA ALA A 271 26.30 0.21 -4.21
C ALA A 271 27.32 0.64 -5.28
N LYS A 272 27.92 -0.35 -5.96
CA LYS A 272 28.94 -0.15 -7.01
C LYS A 272 28.61 -0.87 -8.33
N MET A 273 27.58 -1.70 -8.31
CA MET A 273 27.08 -2.54 -9.39
C MET A 273 25.67 -3.00 -8.98
N PRO A 274 24.88 -3.58 -9.90
CA PRO A 274 23.56 -4.12 -9.58
C PRO A 274 23.60 -5.10 -8.41
N THR A 275 22.58 -5.07 -7.54
CA THR A 275 22.52 -5.84 -6.28
C THR A 275 22.76 -7.33 -6.44
N PHE A 276 22.26 -7.92 -7.52
CA PHE A 276 22.39 -9.36 -7.77
C PHE A 276 23.63 -9.75 -8.58
N TRP A 277 24.53 -8.81 -8.84
CA TRP A 277 25.83 -9.13 -9.43
C TRP A 277 26.84 -9.46 -8.34
N ILE A 278 27.65 -10.48 -8.58
CA ILE A 278 28.75 -10.87 -7.70
C ILE A 278 30.04 -10.71 -8.49
N LYS A 279 30.98 -9.95 -7.93
CA LYS A 279 32.32 -9.80 -8.49
C LYS A 279 33.29 -10.68 -7.72
N LYS A 280 33.93 -11.63 -8.41
CA LYS A 280 35.02 -12.47 -7.88
C LYS A 280 36.22 -12.25 -8.79
N GLU A 281 37.31 -11.70 -8.24
CA GLU A 281 38.47 -11.26 -9.01
C GLU A 281 38.03 -10.30 -10.15
N ASP A 282 38.37 -10.63 -11.40
CA ASP A 282 38.02 -9.86 -12.59
C ASP A 282 36.78 -10.40 -13.34
N LYS A 283 35.99 -11.28 -12.71
CA LYS A 283 34.80 -11.90 -13.32
C LYS A 283 33.53 -11.50 -12.59
N TYR A 284 32.47 -11.28 -13.37
CA TYR A 284 31.13 -11.04 -12.88
C TYR A 284 30.28 -12.31 -12.98
N TYR A 285 29.44 -12.49 -11.98
CA TYR A 285 28.47 -13.57 -11.87
C TYR A 285 27.10 -12.96 -11.58
N LEU A 286 26.04 -13.67 -11.97
CA LEU A 286 24.66 -13.31 -11.65
C LEU A 286 24.13 -14.25 -10.56
N ARG A 287 23.63 -13.68 -9.47
CA ARG A 287 22.78 -14.34 -8.49
C ARG A 287 21.38 -14.47 -9.08
N GLN A 288 21.02 -15.67 -9.52
CA GLN A 288 19.62 -16.07 -9.79
C GLN A 288 18.94 -16.45 -8.46
N ILE A 289 17.67 -16.88 -8.43
CA ILE A 289 16.94 -17.15 -7.18
C ILE A 289 17.65 -18.17 -6.29
N ASN A 290 18.12 -19.30 -6.84
CA ASN A 290 18.85 -20.34 -6.08
C ASN A 290 20.15 -20.81 -6.75
N LYS A 291 20.67 -20.05 -7.72
CA LYS A 291 21.89 -20.37 -8.46
C LYS A 291 22.80 -19.15 -8.62
N ILE A 292 24.10 -19.41 -8.75
CA ILE A 292 25.08 -18.43 -9.23
C ILE A 292 25.63 -18.91 -10.57
N VAL A 293 25.49 -18.08 -11.59
CA VAL A 293 25.99 -18.38 -12.95
C VAL A 293 26.97 -17.29 -13.40
N PRO A 294 27.90 -17.58 -14.34
CA PRO A 294 28.66 -16.52 -15.00
C PRO A 294 27.71 -15.47 -15.57
N LEU A 295 28.03 -14.18 -15.46
CA LEU A 295 27.12 -13.09 -15.84
C LEU A 295 26.66 -13.25 -17.32
N PRO A 296 25.38 -13.57 -17.57
CA PRO A 296 24.84 -13.67 -18.92
C PRO A 296 24.75 -12.28 -19.52
N LEU A 297 25.64 -11.91 -20.45
CA LEU A 297 25.66 -10.54 -20.97
C LEU A 297 24.41 -10.22 -21.78
N ASN A 298 23.78 -11.21 -22.41
CA ASN A 298 22.57 -11.05 -23.20
C ASN A 298 21.26 -11.16 -22.40
N TYR A 299 21.29 -11.34 -21.08
CA TYR A 299 20.05 -11.29 -20.26
C TYR A 299 19.68 -9.85 -19.94
N PRO A 300 18.40 -9.54 -19.67
CA PRO A 300 18.05 -8.20 -19.17
C PRO A 300 18.74 -7.95 -17.84
N VAL A 301 19.14 -6.69 -17.62
CA VAL A 301 19.65 -6.25 -16.32
C VAL A 301 18.49 -6.13 -15.33
N ASP A 302 18.77 -6.45 -14.07
CA ASP A 302 17.81 -6.42 -12.95
C ASP A 302 18.29 -5.42 -11.89
N ILE A 303 17.54 -4.34 -11.72
CA ILE A 303 17.94 -3.13 -10.96
C ILE A 303 16.72 -2.38 -10.43
N ASN A 304 16.94 -1.39 -9.55
CA ASN A 304 15.91 -0.48 -9.12
C ASN A 304 15.75 0.75 -10.05
N VAL A 305 14.79 1.63 -9.75
CA VAL A 305 14.47 2.81 -10.57
C VAL A 305 15.63 3.80 -10.61
N TYR A 306 16.31 4.04 -9.49
CA TYR A 306 17.38 5.02 -9.41
C TYR A 306 18.57 4.65 -10.30
N GLU A 307 18.91 3.37 -10.35
CA GLU A 307 19.93 2.83 -11.25
C GLU A 307 19.50 2.95 -12.72
N ALA A 308 18.23 2.68 -13.03
CA ALA A 308 17.69 2.77 -14.38
C ALA A 308 17.67 4.23 -14.90
N GLU A 309 17.26 5.19 -14.06
CA GLU A 309 17.34 6.62 -14.35
C GLU A 309 18.79 7.08 -14.56
N ALA A 310 19.71 6.64 -13.69
CA ALA A 310 21.13 6.97 -13.81
C ALA A 310 21.74 6.44 -15.10
N PHE A 311 21.41 5.20 -15.48
CA PHE A 311 21.81 4.64 -16.76
C PHE A 311 21.26 5.46 -17.94
N CYS A 312 19.99 5.88 -17.91
CA CYS A 312 19.41 6.71 -18.98
C CYS A 312 20.18 8.03 -19.15
N LYS A 313 20.59 8.70 -18.05
CA LYS A 313 21.42 9.91 -18.12
C LYS A 313 22.81 9.63 -18.70
N TYR A 314 23.45 8.53 -18.29
CA TYR A 314 24.72 8.09 -18.87
C TYR A 314 24.58 7.81 -20.38
N LYS A 315 23.54 7.08 -20.78
CA LYS A 315 23.28 6.73 -22.17
C LYS A 315 22.99 7.98 -23.01
N SER A 316 22.29 8.96 -22.44
CA SER A 316 22.06 10.25 -23.08
C SER A 316 23.36 10.98 -23.43
N GLU A 317 24.33 11.00 -22.50
CA GLU A 317 25.65 11.58 -22.77
C GLU A 317 26.40 10.83 -23.87
N LYS A 318 26.32 9.49 -23.90
CA LYS A 318 26.98 8.67 -24.93
C LYS A 318 26.35 8.83 -26.31
N LEU A 319 25.02 9.01 -26.37
CA LEU A 319 24.27 9.12 -27.62
C LEU A 319 24.22 10.56 -28.16
N GLY A 320 24.48 11.57 -27.33
CA GLY A 320 24.40 12.98 -27.71
C GLY A 320 22.97 13.53 -27.80
N PHE A 321 21.98 12.80 -27.29
CA PHE A 321 20.60 13.22 -27.16
C PHE A 321 19.94 12.54 -25.97
N GLU A 322 18.86 13.13 -25.45
CA GLU A 322 18.18 12.61 -24.28
C GLU A 322 17.45 11.28 -24.55
N VAL A 323 17.67 10.32 -23.65
CA VAL A 323 16.85 9.12 -23.46
C VAL A 323 16.43 9.01 -22.00
N ARG A 324 15.24 8.46 -21.77
CA ARG A 324 14.66 8.28 -20.44
C ARG A 324 13.87 6.96 -20.35
N LEU A 325 13.43 6.62 -19.15
CA LEU A 325 12.44 5.56 -18.97
C LEU A 325 11.12 5.90 -19.70
N PRO A 326 10.37 4.91 -20.21
CA PRO A 326 9.05 5.13 -20.76
C PRO A 326 8.06 5.58 -19.69
N SER A 327 7.15 6.46 -20.05
CA SER A 327 5.92 6.70 -19.28
C SER A 327 4.98 5.50 -19.36
N GLU A 328 4.01 5.43 -18.45
CA GLU A 328 2.98 4.39 -18.45
C GLU A 328 2.26 4.35 -19.82
N ASP A 329 1.92 5.51 -20.38
CA ASP A 329 1.21 5.60 -21.65
C ASP A 329 2.07 5.23 -22.85
N GLU A 330 3.37 5.57 -22.85
CA GLU A 330 4.30 5.14 -23.90
C GLU A 330 4.50 3.62 -23.89
N TYR A 331 4.55 3.00 -22.70
CA TYR A 331 4.54 1.55 -22.60
C TYR A 331 3.27 0.96 -23.22
N TYR A 332 2.10 1.51 -22.89
CA TYR A 332 0.83 1.06 -23.46
C TYR A 332 0.76 1.25 -24.98
N ARG A 333 1.29 2.37 -25.47
CA ARG A 333 1.37 2.61 -26.90
C ARG A 333 2.26 1.57 -27.59
N LEU A 334 3.41 1.23 -27.01
CA LEU A 334 4.29 0.17 -27.51
C LEU A 334 3.62 -1.22 -27.46
N TYR A 335 2.91 -1.52 -26.37
CA TYR A 335 2.13 -2.75 -26.21
C TYR A 335 1.12 -2.91 -27.35
N ASP A 336 0.34 -1.86 -27.63
CA ASP A 336 -0.69 -1.88 -28.66
C ASP A 336 -0.09 -1.88 -30.07
N TYR A 337 1.00 -1.14 -30.29
CA TYR A 337 1.72 -1.11 -31.57
C TYR A 337 2.22 -2.50 -31.97
N THR A 338 2.74 -3.28 -31.02
CA THR A 338 3.30 -4.62 -31.24
C THR A 338 2.29 -5.76 -31.06
N LYS A 339 1.03 -5.45 -30.72
CA LYS A 339 -0.01 -6.44 -30.39
C LYS A 339 0.51 -7.46 -29.38
N ALA A 340 1.12 -6.97 -28.30
CA ALA A 340 1.91 -7.78 -27.38
C ALA A 340 1.14 -8.96 -26.75
N ASN A 341 -0.17 -8.82 -26.55
CA ASN A 341 -1.06 -9.90 -26.08
C ASN A 341 -1.09 -11.15 -26.96
N THR A 342 -0.68 -11.05 -28.23
CA THR A 342 -0.66 -12.18 -29.18
C THR A 342 0.68 -12.87 -29.29
N LYS A 343 1.71 -12.35 -28.62
CA LYS A 343 3.10 -12.79 -28.76
C LYS A 343 3.47 -13.72 -27.61
N LYS A 344 4.49 -14.56 -27.84
CA LYS A 344 5.05 -15.42 -26.79
C LYS A 344 6.01 -14.62 -25.93
N ALA A 345 5.98 -14.83 -24.62
CA ALA A 345 6.86 -14.19 -23.65
C ALA A 345 7.46 -15.22 -22.69
N ASN A 346 8.48 -14.82 -21.93
CA ASN A 346 8.92 -15.52 -20.72
C ASN A 346 8.09 -15.01 -19.53
N ILE A 347 6.97 -15.66 -19.25
CA ILE A 347 6.05 -15.36 -18.13
C ILE A 347 5.53 -16.68 -17.55
N GLY A 348 4.89 -16.62 -16.38
CA GLY A 348 4.19 -17.75 -15.80
C GLY A 348 5.07 -18.96 -15.55
N LEU A 349 6.29 -18.72 -15.06
CA LEU A 349 7.24 -19.75 -14.67
C LEU A 349 7.64 -20.71 -15.79
N LYS A 350 7.58 -20.26 -17.05
CA LYS A 350 8.15 -21.00 -18.18
C LYS A 350 9.62 -21.35 -17.93
N TYR A 351 10.35 -20.38 -17.39
CA TYR A 351 11.66 -20.57 -16.78
C TYR A 351 11.67 -19.87 -15.41
N PHE A 352 12.41 -20.42 -14.46
CA PHE A 352 12.64 -19.85 -13.12
C PHE A 352 13.84 -18.89 -13.11
N ASN A 353 14.07 -18.24 -14.24
CA ASN A 353 15.08 -17.21 -14.47
C ASN A 353 14.75 -16.45 -15.77
N GLN A 354 15.49 -15.36 -15.99
CA GLN A 354 15.45 -14.58 -17.21
C GLN A 354 15.97 -15.37 -18.42
N THR A 355 15.67 -14.88 -19.62
CA THR A 355 16.14 -15.39 -20.92
C THR A 355 16.90 -14.31 -21.70
N PRO A 356 17.63 -14.65 -22.78
CA PRO A 356 18.23 -13.65 -23.66
C PRO A 356 17.22 -12.60 -24.14
N VAL A 357 17.61 -11.32 -24.16
CA VAL A 357 16.75 -10.19 -24.55
C VAL A 357 16.31 -10.23 -26.01
N ASP A 358 16.95 -11.06 -26.84
CA ASP A 358 16.68 -11.28 -28.25
C ASP A 358 15.94 -12.61 -28.53
N LYS A 359 15.39 -13.26 -27.49
CA LYS A 359 14.71 -14.56 -27.63
C LYS A 359 13.25 -14.44 -28.09
N TYR A 360 12.47 -13.52 -27.50
CA TYR A 360 11.04 -13.39 -27.77
C TYR A 360 10.73 -12.13 -28.57
N ALA A 361 10.47 -12.31 -29.87
CA ALA A 361 10.16 -11.22 -30.79
C ALA A 361 8.69 -10.77 -30.72
N PHE A 362 8.50 -9.46 -30.79
CA PHE A 362 7.26 -8.69 -30.79
C PHE A 362 7.30 -7.77 -32.02
N ASP A 363 7.32 -8.40 -33.20
CA ASP A 363 7.63 -7.77 -34.48
C ASP A 363 9.09 -7.27 -34.49
N ASP A 364 9.33 -5.97 -34.63
CA ASP A 364 10.69 -5.41 -34.62
C ASP A 364 11.27 -5.26 -33.20
N PHE A 365 10.43 -5.37 -32.17
CA PHE A 365 10.82 -5.28 -30.76
C PHE A 365 10.94 -6.65 -30.12
N TYR A 366 11.49 -6.71 -28.90
CA TYR A 366 11.61 -7.93 -28.10
C TYR A 366 11.24 -7.67 -26.65
N ASP A 367 10.70 -8.68 -25.96
CA ASP A 367 10.34 -8.62 -24.54
C ASP A 367 9.53 -7.35 -24.20
N VAL A 368 8.47 -7.06 -24.97
CA VAL A 368 7.53 -5.98 -24.60
C VAL A 368 6.73 -6.38 -23.36
N VAL A 369 6.48 -7.68 -23.20
CA VAL A 369 5.87 -8.34 -22.02
C VAL A 369 6.80 -9.46 -21.57
N GLY A 370 6.88 -9.67 -20.26
CA GLY A 370 7.64 -10.75 -19.64
C GLY A 370 9.15 -10.54 -19.59
N ASN A 371 9.84 -11.61 -19.20
CA ASN A 371 11.25 -11.67 -18.86
C ASN A 371 11.57 -10.90 -17.57
N VAL A 372 11.35 -9.59 -17.55
CA VAL A 372 11.39 -8.75 -16.35
C VAL A 372 10.31 -7.68 -16.44
N TRP A 373 9.81 -7.23 -15.29
CA TRP A 373 9.03 -6.01 -15.19
C TRP A 373 9.81 -4.83 -15.77
N GLN A 374 9.13 -3.86 -16.38
CA GLN A 374 9.74 -2.65 -16.92
C GLN A 374 9.39 -1.45 -16.05
N TRP A 375 10.40 -0.78 -15.50
CA TRP A 375 10.23 0.47 -14.76
C TRP A 375 9.67 1.58 -15.64
N SER A 376 8.69 2.30 -15.10
CA SER A 376 8.15 3.52 -15.69
C SER A 376 8.65 4.76 -14.98
N ILE A 377 8.81 5.85 -15.73
CA ILE A 377 9.04 7.19 -15.14
C ILE A 377 7.78 7.78 -14.51
N THR A 378 6.60 7.26 -14.86
CA THR A 378 5.32 7.75 -14.37
C THR A 378 5.13 7.32 -12.90
N PRO A 379 4.95 8.26 -11.95
CA PRO A 379 4.55 7.90 -10.60
C PRO A 379 3.18 7.23 -10.64
N THR A 380 2.87 6.35 -9.68
CA THR A 380 1.50 5.81 -9.58
C THR A 380 0.52 6.92 -9.19
N TYR A 381 -0.66 6.90 -9.81
CA TYR A 381 -1.70 7.91 -9.65
C TYR A 381 -3.09 7.33 -9.93
N PRO A 382 -4.14 7.88 -9.30
CA PRO A 382 -5.51 7.46 -9.60
C PRO A 382 -5.90 7.93 -11.00
N PHE A 383 -6.60 7.06 -11.75
CA PHE A 383 -7.32 7.50 -12.95
C PHE A 383 -8.59 8.25 -12.56
N ASP A 384 -9.20 8.95 -13.53
CA ASP A 384 -10.42 9.71 -13.29
C ASP A 384 -11.57 8.79 -12.88
N GLY A 385 -12.19 9.10 -11.73
CA GLY A 385 -13.21 8.24 -11.13
C GLY A 385 -12.64 6.98 -10.46
N PHE A 386 -11.40 7.03 -9.97
CA PHE A 386 -10.85 5.99 -9.10
C PHE A 386 -11.73 5.77 -7.87
N GLU A 387 -12.03 4.50 -7.60
CA GLU A 387 -12.77 4.03 -6.44
C GLU A 387 -12.03 2.84 -5.86
N THR A 388 -11.78 2.85 -4.56
CA THR A 388 -11.17 1.73 -3.83
C THR A 388 -12.11 0.55 -3.73
N HIS A 389 -11.56 -0.67 -3.69
CA HIS A 389 -12.36 -1.85 -3.38
C HIS A 389 -12.72 -1.86 -1.88
N PRO A 390 -14.00 -2.00 -1.47
CA PRO A 390 -14.43 -1.80 -0.07
C PRO A 390 -13.83 -2.80 0.93
N ILE A 391 -13.40 -3.97 0.47
CA ILE A 391 -12.75 -5.00 1.31
C ILE A 391 -11.22 -4.83 1.38
N TYR A 392 -10.63 -4.02 0.50
CA TYR A 392 -9.18 -3.78 0.45
C TYR A 392 -8.90 -2.35 -0.01
N ASP A 393 -9.30 -1.40 0.82
CA ASP A 393 -9.29 0.04 0.55
C ASP A 393 -7.90 0.70 0.66
N ASP A 394 -6.96 0.00 1.29
CA ASP A 394 -5.56 0.39 1.48
C ASP A 394 -4.57 -0.30 0.53
N PHE A 395 -5.04 -1.00 -0.51
CA PHE A 395 -4.15 -1.65 -1.49
C PHE A 395 -3.40 -0.62 -2.36
N THR A 396 -4.12 0.25 -3.08
CA THR A 396 -3.48 1.20 -4.01
C THR A 396 -3.24 2.57 -3.37
N THR A 397 -4.17 3.06 -2.56
CA THR A 397 -4.17 4.46 -2.08
C THR A 397 -2.86 4.89 -1.39
N PRO A 398 -2.17 4.07 -0.59
CA PRO A 398 -0.90 4.47 0.03
C PRO A 398 0.24 4.66 -0.98
N THR A 399 0.11 4.08 -2.19
CA THR A 399 1.15 4.18 -3.22
C THR A 399 1.13 5.52 -3.95
N PHE A 400 0.02 6.29 -3.88
CA PHE A 400 -0.11 7.62 -4.48
C PHE A 400 0.67 8.70 -3.68
N ASP A 401 1.99 8.58 -3.64
CA ASP A 401 2.86 9.40 -2.79
C ASP A 401 4.18 9.90 -3.43
N ASP A 402 4.35 9.75 -4.75
CA ASP A 402 5.55 10.10 -5.55
C ASP A 402 6.84 9.32 -5.17
N ARG A 403 6.77 8.47 -4.13
CA ARG A 403 7.86 7.60 -3.68
C ARG A 403 7.79 6.22 -4.34
N HIS A 404 6.63 5.88 -4.90
CA HIS A 404 6.41 4.67 -5.70
C HIS A 404 6.54 4.95 -7.20
N ALA A 405 7.08 3.98 -7.93
CA ALA A 405 7.11 3.98 -9.39
C ALA A 405 6.33 2.80 -9.94
N LEU A 406 5.65 3.01 -11.07
CA LEU A 406 4.92 1.95 -11.76
C LEU A 406 5.87 0.97 -12.44
N ILE A 407 5.50 -0.31 -12.42
CA ILE A 407 6.12 -1.37 -13.23
C ILE A 407 5.10 -1.97 -14.18
N LYS A 408 5.53 -2.28 -15.41
CA LYS A 408 4.66 -2.81 -16.47
C LYS A 408 5.18 -4.11 -17.08
N GLY A 409 4.26 -4.99 -17.48
CA GLY A 409 4.53 -6.12 -18.38
C GLY A 409 4.80 -7.48 -17.77
N GLY A 410 4.87 -7.62 -16.45
CA GLY A 410 5.17 -8.90 -15.79
C GLY A 410 6.64 -9.34 -15.95
N SER A 411 7.10 -10.17 -15.02
CA SER A 411 8.39 -10.85 -15.08
C SER A 411 8.24 -12.33 -15.46
N PHE A 412 9.36 -13.06 -15.49
CA PHE A 412 9.35 -14.51 -15.75
C PHE A 412 8.54 -15.32 -14.73
N ILE A 413 8.37 -14.81 -13.50
CA ILE A 413 7.64 -15.50 -12.43
C ILE A 413 6.18 -15.04 -12.30
N SER A 414 5.82 -13.87 -12.84
CA SER A 414 4.48 -13.29 -12.70
C SER A 414 3.37 -14.19 -13.22
N LEU A 415 2.25 -14.20 -12.51
CA LEU A 415 1.06 -15.03 -12.75
C LEU A 415 -0.23 -14.22 -12.65
N GLY A 416 -1.31 -14.71 -13.24
CA GLY A 416 -2.64 -14.17 -12.97
C GLY A 416 -2.84 -12.74 -13.49
N ASN A 417 -3.24 -11.84 -12.60
CA ASN A 417 -3.43 -10.43 -12.91
C ASN A 417 -2.12 -9.75 -13.35
N GLU A 418 -0.98 -10.14 -12.79
CA GLU A 418 0.33 -9.52 -13.03
C GLU A 418 0.75 -9.54 -14.51
N ILE A 419 0.25 -10.50 -15.29
CA ILE A 419 0.58 -10.64 -16.71
C ILE A 419 -0.38 -9.89 -17.65
N LEU A 420 -1.44 -9.27 -17.11
CA LEU A 420 -2.44 -8.57 -17.91
C LEU A 420 -1.90 -7.23 -18.42
N LYS A 421 -2.40 -6.80 -19.59
CA LYS A 421 -2.19 -5.42 -20.08
C LYS A 421 -2.57 -4.40 -19.00
N SER A 422 -3.73 -4.55 -18.37
CA SER A 422 -4.25 -3.58 -17.41
C SER A 422 -3.53 -3.56 -16.07
N ALA A 423 -2.60 -4.49 -15.79
CA ALA A 423 -1.88 -4.55 -14.52
C ALA A 423 -1.17 -3.22 -14.21
N ARG A 424 -1.44 -2.64 -13.04
CA ARG A 424 -0.76 -1.44 -12.51
C ARG A 424 -0.26 -1.74 -11.10
N TYR A 425 1.02 -2.10 -11.03
CA TYR A 425 1.74 -2.32 -9.78
C TYR A 425 2.72 -1.20 -9.54
N ALA A 426 2.89 -0.82 -8.28
CA ALA A 426 3.78 0.25 -7.88
C ALA A 426 4.60 -0.18 -6.66
N PHE A 427 5.90 0.08 -6.71
CA PHE A 427 6.83 -0.24 -5.63
C PHE A 427 7.71 0.96 -5.31
N ARG A 428 8.23 1.04 -4.08
CA ARG A 428 9.23 2.05 -3.72
C ARG A 428 10.38 2.02 -4.71
N LYS A 429 10.83 3.19 -5.15
CA LYS A 429 11.88 3.33 -6.18
C LYS A 429 13.22 2.64 -5.87
N HIS A 430 13.49 2.37 -4.58
CA HIS A 430 14.72 1.71 -4.13
C HIS A 430 14.59 0.19 -3.97
N PHE A 431 13.38 -0.38 -3.95
CA PHE A 431 13.20 -1.81 -3.79
C PHE A 431 13.52 -2.56 -5.08
N PHE A 432 14.11 -3.74 -4.91
CA PHE A 432 14.31 -4.67 -6.00
C PHE A 432 13.03 -5.46 -6.21
N GLN A 433 12.74 -5.69 -7.48
CA GLN A 433 11.74 -6.63 -8.00
C GLN A 433 12.45 -7.40 -9.13
N HIS A 434 11.83 -8.39 -9.77
CA HIS A 434 12.39 -8.93 -11.02
C HIS A 434 12.16 -7.93 -12.16
N ALA A 435 12.83 -6.78 -12.06
CA ALA A 435 12.56 -5.58 -12.84
C ALA A 435 13.83 -5.06 -13.51
N GLY A 436 13.71 -4.79 -14.81
CA GLY A 436 14.67 -4.07 -15.60
C GLY A 436 14.00 -2.88 -16.25
N PHE A 437 14.47 -2.49 -17.43
CA PHE A 437 13.91 -1.34 -18.13
C PHE A 437 14.21 -1.34 -19.63
N ARG A 438 13.45 -0.49 -20.30
CA ARG A 438 13.68 -0.02 -21.66
C ARG A 438 13.94 1.49 -21.58
N TYR A 439 14.67 2.04 -22.54
CA TYR A 439 14.78 3.50 -22.69
C TYR A 439 14.10 3.97 -23.97
N VAL A 440 13.60 5.20 -23.92
CA VAL A 440 12.91 5.87 -25.03
C VAL A 440 13.55 7.23 -25.31
N LYS A 441 13.51 7.64 -26.57
CA LYS A 441 13.71 9.02 -27.00
C LYS A 441 12.34 9.58 -27.37
N SER A 442 11.82 10.50 -26.57
CA SER A 442 10.45 10.96 -26.70
C SER A 442 10.27 12.38 -26.18
N ASN A 443 9.45 13.16 -26.88
CA ASN A 443 8.99 14.49 -26.47
C ASN A 443 7.54 14.46 -25.96
N ASN A 444 6.94 13.27 -25.76
CA ASN A 444 5.62 13.17 -25.17
C ASN A 444 5.66 13.65 -23.73
N GLU A 445 4.62 14.40 -23.35
CA GLU A 445 4.38 14.77 -21.97
C GLU A 445 3.99 13.54 -21.17
N TYR A 446 4.35 13.55 -19.90
CA TYR A 446 3.98 12.50 -18.95
C TYR A 446 3.85 13.14 -17.58
N ARG A 447 3.09 12.47 -16.69
CA ARG A 447 2.96 12.92 -15.31
C ARG A 447 4.31 12.83 -14.60
N THR A 448 4.82 13.96 -14.12
CA THR A 448 6.13 14.06 -13.45
C THR A 448 6.03 14.04 -11.93
N LYS A 449 4.87 14.42 -11.37
CA LYS A 449 4.52 14.41 -9.94
C LYS A 449 3.01 14.19 -9.79
N LEU A 450 2.57 13.73 -8.62
CA LEU A 450 1.15 13.76 -8.22
C LEU A 450 0.61 15.18 -8.07
N ASN A 451 1.51 16.15 -7.86
CA ASN A 451 1.23 17.43 -7.24
C ASN A 451 0.73 18.55 -8.17
N ASP A 452 -0.16 18.25 -9.10
CA ASP A 452 -0.90 19.27 -9.89
C ASP A 452 -2.39 19.28 -9.55
N ASN A 453 -2.72 19.21 -8.26
CA ASN A 453 -4.06 19.08 -7.65
C ASN A 453 -4.53 17.64 -7.50
N VAL A 454 -4.16 17.04 -6.36
CA VAL A 454 -4.92 15.94 -5.76
C VAL A 454 -6.26 16.51 -5.33
N TYR A 455 -7.21 16.61 -6.28
CA TYR A 455 -8.60 16.86 -5.95
C TYR A 455 -9.07 15.71 -5.08
N GLU A 456 -9.18 15.94 -3.77
CA GLU A 456 -9.60 14.91 -2.84
C GLU A 456 -11.03 14.50 -3.17
N THR A 457 -11.22 13.23 -3.57
CA THR A 457 -12.54 12.62 -3.66
C THR A 457 -12.55 11.25 -2.99
N ASP A 458 -12.81 11.30 -1.70
CA ASP A 458 -13.67 10.38 -0.98
C ASP A 458 -14.73 11.30 -0.35
N GLU A 459 -16.02 11.05 -0.58
CA GLU A 459 -17.09 11.96 -0.15
C GLU A 459 -17.04 12.23 1.36
N LEU A 460 -16.64 11.23 2.15
CA LEU A 460 -16.51 11.34 3.60
C LEU A 460 -15.30 12.21 3.97
N ILE A 461 -14.16 12.06 3.29
CA ILE A 461 -12.99 12.95 3.51
C ILE A 461 -13.37 14.39 3.20
N SER A 462 -14.01 14.65 2.06
CA SER A 462 -14.51 15.97 1.68
C SER A 462 -15.43 16.58 2.74
N GLN A 463 -16.37 15.79 3.27
CA GLN A 463 -17.27 16.23 4.35
C GLN A 463 -16.50 16.53 5.64
N TYR A 464 -15.49 15.74 6.00
CA TYR A 464 -14.67 15.99 7.19
C TYR A 464 -13.71 17.17 7.01
N CYS A 465 -13.19 17.41 5.79
CA CYS A 465 -12.45 18.62 5.44
C CYS A 465 -13.33 19.85 5.65
N GLU A 466 -14.57 19.83 5.14
CA GLU A 466 -15.52 20.93 5.37
C GLU A 466 -15.93 21.05 6.84
N PHE A 467 -16.08 19.94 7.54
CA PHE A 467 -16.42 19.93 8.97
C PHE A 467 -15.29 20.52 9.84
N HIS A 468 -14.03 20.22 9.52
CA HIS A 468 -12.89 20.62 10.33
C HIS A 468 -12.31 21.97 9.92
N TYR A 469 -12.37 22.34 8.65
CA TYR A 469 -11.72 23.53 8.11
C TYR A 469 -12.68 24.52 7.45
N GLY A 470 -13.92 24.12 7.19
CA GLY A 470 -14.94 24.94 6.57
C GLY A 470 -15.57 25.96 7.51
N ASP A 471 -16.65 26.56 7.01
CA ASP A 471 -17.30 27.70 7.65
C ASP A 471 -18.19 27.30 8.83
N GLU A 472 -18.50 28.27 9.68
CA GLU A 472 -19.47 28.10 10.76
C GLU A 472 -20.90 28.17 10.20
N PHE A 473 -21.77 27.25 10.61
CA PHE A 473 -23.17 27.20 10.18
C PHE A 473 -24.10 27.33 11.38
N PHE A 474 -25.21 28.05 11.20
CA PHE A 474 -26.26 28.21 12.23
C PHE A 474 -25.74 28.76 13.58
N ASN A 475 -24.71 29.62 13.54
CA ASN A 475 -23.99 30.14 14.73
C ASN A 475 -23.35 29.04 15.60
N VAL A 476 -23.12 27.86 15.04
CA VAL A 476 -22.35 26.79 15.68
C VAL A 476 -20.89 26.95 15.28
N LYS A 477 -20.03 27.17 16.28
CA LYS A 477 -18.59 27.34 16.08
C LYS A 477 -17.96 26.08 15.48
N ASN A 478 -16.87 26.25 14.74
CA ASN A 478 -16.11 25.11 14.21
C ASN A 478 -15.72 24.14 15.32
N PHE A 479 -16.06 22.87 15.16
CA PHE A 479 -16.00 21.87 16.24
C PHE A 479 -14.59 21.64 16.79
N ALA A 480 -13.62 21.38 15.90
CA ALA A 480 -12.26 21.09 16.32
C ALA A 480 -11.62 22.30 17.03
N LYS A 481 -11.76 23.50 16.47
CA LYS A 481 -11.27 24.74 17.08
C LYS A 481 -11.97 25.04 18.41
N ASN A 482 -13.30 24.99 18.44
CA ASN A 482 -14.08 25.31 19.64
C ASN A 482 -13.80 24.31 20.79
N SER A 483 -13.63 23.03 20.47
CA SER A 483 -13.29 22.01 21.47
C SER A 483 -11.97 22.31 22.16
N VAL A 484 -10.94 22.72 21.41
CA VAL A 484 -9.64 23.12 21.98
C VAL A 484 -9.73 24.45 22.73
N GLU A 485 -10.50 25.43 22.24
CA GLU A 485 -10.72 26.70 22.94
C GLU A 485 -11.37 26.51 24.32
N ILE A 486 -12.35 25.62 24.43
CA ILE A 486 -13.03 25.30 25.69
C ILE A 486 -12.06 24.67 26.71
N LEU A 487 -11.03 23.95 26.25
CA LEU A 487 -10.04 23.33 27.13
C LEU A 487 -9.04 24.33 27.72
N LYS A 488 -8.85 25.50 27.12
CA LYS A 488 -7.81 26.47 27.54
C LYS A 488 -7.74 26.77 29.04
N PRO A 489 -8.85 26.92 29.79
CA PRO A 489 -8.79 27.12 31.24
C PRO A 489 -8.16 25.94 31.99
N TYR A 490 -8.46 24.70 31.58
CA TYR A 490 -7.95 23.48 32.19
C TYR A 490 -6.49 23.20 31.79
N LEU A 491 -6.09 23.59 30.58
CA LEU A 491 -4.70 23.44 30.12
C LEU A 491 -3.70 24.27 30.94
N LYS A 492 -4.15 25.37 31.58
CA LYS A 492 -3.31 26.18 32.48
C LYS A 492 -2.94 25.47 33.78
N GLU A 493 -3.64 24.39 34.13
CA GLU A 493 -3.49 23.63 35.37
C GLU A 493 -2.60 22.38 35.18
N ILE A 494 -2.06 22.16 33.98
CA ILE A 494 -1.23 21.02 33.63
C ILE A 494 0.07 21.45 32.91
N LYS A 495 1.00 20.50 32.76
CA LYS A 495 2.11 20.66 31.83
C LYS A 495 1.58 20.61 30.40
N THR A 496 2.26 21.28 29.48
CA THR A 496 1.86 21.35 28.07
C THR A 496 3.01 20.94 27.16
N ILE A 497 3.73 19.88 27.51
CA ILE A 497 4.86 19.40 26.72
C ILE A 497 4.32 18.54 25.57
N LYS A 498 3.59 17.47 25.90
CA LYS A 498 3.16 16.47 24.90
C LYS A 498 1.65 16.24 24.93
N ALA A 499 0.99 16.36 23.78
CA ALA A 499 -0.41 15.99 23.59
C ALA A 499 -0.57 14.85 22.57
N LEU A 500 -1.54 13.99 22.82
CA LEU A 500 -2.03 12.99 21.88
C LEU A 500 -3.45 13.36 21.46
N ASP A 501 -3.66 13.57 20.17
CA ASP A 501 -4.98 13.69 19.54
C ASP A 501 -5.33 12.34 18.91
N LEU A 502 -6.15 11.54 19.59
CA LEU A 502 -6.49 10.18 19.20
C LEU A 502 -7.89 10.16 18.57
N GLY A 503 -7.99 9.63 17.36
CA GLY A 503 -9.14 9.87 16.47
C GLY A 503 -9.08 11.25 15.81
N CYS A 504 -7.88 11.70 15.40
CA CYS A 504 -7.69 13.08 14.95
C CYS A 504 -8.36 13.40 13.61
N SER A 505 -8.84 12.38 12.87
CA SER A 505 -9.40 12.52 11.53
C SER A 505 -8.48 13.36 10.64
N VAL A 506 -8.98 14.43 10.03
CA VAL A 506 -8.23 15.31 9.11
C VAL A 506 -7.31 16.33 9.82
N GLY A 507 -7.16 16.24 11.15
CA GLY A 507 -6.03 16.84 11.89
C GLY A 507 -6.19 18.27 12.41
N ARG A 508 -7.34 18.92 12.23
CA ARG A 508 -7.53 20.32 12.68
C ARG A 508 -7.28 20.50 14.19
N SER A 509 -7.81 19.62 15.03
CA SER A 509 -7.61 19.67 16.49
C SER A 509 -6.14 19.54 16.85
N SER A 510 -5.37 18.72 16.14
CA SER A 510 -3.94 18.54 16.36
C SER A 510 -3.17 19.85 16.14
N PHE A 511 -3.49 20.59 15.07
CA PHE A 511 -2.91 21.91 14.82
C PHE A 511 -3.34 22.96 15.87
N GLU A 512 -4.61 22.96 16.29
CA GLU A 512 -5.07 23.89 17.31
C GLU A 512 -4.44 23.61 18.69
N LEU A 513 -4.23 22.34 19.05
CA LEU A 513 -3.51 21.93 20.26
C LEU A 513 -2.05 22.40 20.23
N ALA A 514 -1.40 22.37 19.07
CA ALA A 514 0.01 22.78 18.92
C ALA A 514 0.26 24.28 19.16
N LYS A 515 -0.79 25.09 19.28
CA LYS A 515 -0.69 26.46 19.80
C LYS A 515 -0.29 26.50 21.29
N THR A 516 -0.59 25.44 22.04
CA THR A 516 -0.36 25.36 23.48
C THR A 516 0.72 24.33 23.82
N PHE A 517 0.77 23.22 23.08
CA PHE A 517 1.71 22.13 23.33
C PHE A 517 2.99 22.26 22.50
N ASP A 518 4.11 21.73 23.02
CA ASP A 518 5.38 21.69 22.31
C ASP A 518 5.43 20.59 21.26
N GLU A 519 4.80 19.45 21.56
CA GLU A 519 4.65 18.30 20.66
C GLU A 519 3.21 17.79 20.66
N VAL A 520 2.65 17.56 19.46
CA VAL A 520 1.32 16.98 19.27
C VAL A 520 1.41 15.81 18.30
N MET A 521 0.97 14.64 18.75
CA MET A 521 0.82 13.44 17.92
C MET A 521 -0.65 13.27 17.57
N GLY A 522 -1.00 13.36 16.29
CA GLY A 522 -2.32 13.01 15.77
C GLY A 522 -2.35 11.55 15.30
N ILE A 523 -3.27 10.75 15.83
CA ILE A 523 -3.44 9.35 15.43
C ILE A 523 -4.88 9.09 15.01
N ASP A 524 -5.06 8.41 13.89
CA ASP A 524 -6.36 7.93 13.42
C ASP A 524 -6.22 6.52 12.82
N PHE A 525 -7.33 5.78 12.81
CA PHE A 525 -7.36 4.45 12.20
C PHE A 525 -7.26 4.53 10.67
N SER A 526 -7.82 5.59 10.07
CA SER A 526 -7.84 5.78 8.63
C SER A 526 -6.60 6.54 8.13
N ALA A 527 -5.77 5.87 7.32
CA ALA A 527 -4.67 6.50 6.61
C ALA A 527 -5.17 7.64 5.69
N ASN A 528 -6.36 7.51 5.12
CA ASN A 528 -6.96 8.48 4.23
C ASN A 528 -7.27 9.81 4.94
N PHE A 529 -7.85 9.76 6.15
CA PHE A 529 -8.06 10.98 6.95
C PHE A 529 -6.74 11.60 7.41
N ILE A 530 -5.79 10.78 7.89
CA ILE A 530 -4.45 11.21 8.33
C ILE A 530 -3.70 11.96 7.22
N ASN A 531 -3.80 11.46 5.99
CA ASN A 531 -3.12 12.04 4.85
C ASN A 531 -3.49 13.51 4.59
N VAL A 532 -4.70 13.95 4.98
CA VAL A 532 -5.09 15.36 4.88
C VAL A 532 -4.21 16.24 5.77
N GLY A 533 -4.03 15.85 7.04
CA GLY A 533 -3.16 16.55 7.99
C GLY A 533 -1.70 16.55 7.55
N VAL A 534 -1.21 15.42 7.04
CA VAL A 534 0.16 15.28 6.48
C VAL A 534 0.36 16.21 5.28
N LYS A 535 -0.59 16.25 4.34
CA LYS A 535 -0.55 17.15 3.18
C LYS A 535 -0.57 18.61 3.59
N LEU A 536 -1.46 19.00 4.51
CA LEU A 536 -1.53 20.37 5.01
C LEU A 536 -0.23 20.80 5.71
N LYS A 537 0.39 19.94 6.52
CA LYS A 537 1.71 20.21 7.13
C LYS A 537 2.79 20.42 6.07
N LYS A 538 2.80 19.59 5.02
CA LYS A 538 3.84 19.58 3.98
C LYS A 538 3.69 20.72 2.96
N TYR A 539 2.46 20.95 2.49
CA TYR A 539 2.16 21.86 1.37
C TYR A 539 1.51 23.17 1.82
N GLU A 540 1.21 23.32 3.12
CA GLU A 540 0.59 24.50 3.76
C GLU A 540 -0.80 24.87 3.27
N SER A 541 -1.29 24.20 2.23
CA SER A 541 -2.58 24.43 1.59
C SER A 541 -3.18 23.13 1.10
N LEU A 542 -4.50 23.13 0.95
CA LEU A 542 -5.29 22.00 0.50
C LEU A 542 -6.50 22.49 -0.28
N THR A 543 -6.80 21.84 -1.40
CA THR A 543 -8.04 22.03 -2.15
C THR A 543 -8.87 20.76 -2.09
N TYR A 544 -10.13 20.88 -1.69
CA TYR A 544 -11.09 19.78 -1.59
C TYR A 544 -12.44 20.16 -2.19
N LYS A 545 -13.21 19.15 -2.60
CA LYS A 545 -14.55 19.34 -3.18
C LYS A 545 -15.64 19.32 -2.11
N VAL A 546 -16.61 20.22 -2.20
CA VAL A 546 -17.81 20.25 -1.36
C VAL A 546 -19.03 20.01 -2.23
N ARG A 547 -19.90 19.06 -1.86
CA ARG A 547 -21.12 18.80 -2.63
C ARG A 547 -22.09 19.97 -2.47
N VAL A 548 -22.59 20.48 -3.59
CA VAL A 548 -23.59 21.55 -3.64
C VAL A 548 -24.98 20.93 -3.73
N GLU A 549 -25.23 20.14 -4.76
CA GLU A 549 -26.47 19.37 -4.98
C GLU A 549 -26.22 18.24 -5.98
N GLY A 550 -26.81 17.05 -5.76
CA GLY A 550 -26.63 15.91 -6.66
C GLY A 550 -25.15 15.61 -6.96
N GLU A 551 -24.78 15.63 -8.24
CA GLU A 551 -23.41 15.44 -8.74
C GLU A 551 -22.61 16.76 -8.87
N ILE A 552 -23.19 17.89 -8.45
CA ILE A 552 -22.54 19.21 -8.52
C ILE A 552 -21.68 19.42 -7.28
N PHE A 553 -20.41 19.76 -7.49
CA PHE A 553 -19.44 20.08 -6.46
C PHE A 553 -18.85 21.48 -6.69
N GLU A 554 -18.45 22.13 -5.60
CA GLU A 554 -17.65 23.35 -5.60
C GLU A 554 -16.25 23.04 -5.03
N ASP A 555 -15.21 23.66 -5.60
CA ASP A 555 -13.85 23.55 -5.06
C ASP A 555 -13.65 24.58 -3.95
N LYS A 556 -13.10 24.14 -2.81
CA LYS A 556 -12.73 25.00 -1.69
C LYS A 556 -11.25 24.81 -1.37
N THR A 557 -10.54 25.92 -1.19
CA THR A 557 -9.13 25.92 -0.82
C THR A 557 -8.97 26.50 0.58
N ILE A 558 -8.18 25.82 1.39
CA ILE A 558 -7.78 26.27 2.72
C ILE A 558 -6.26 26.34 2.78
N SER A 559 -5.73 27.23 3.62
CA SER A 559 -4.32 27.24 3.97
C SER A 559 -4.12 27.34 5.48
N LEU A 560 -3.02 26.76 5.98
CA LEU A 560 -2.66 26.88 7.38
C LEU A 560 -2.47 28.35 7.78
N LYS A 561 -1.96 29.17 6.87
CA LYS A 561 -1.77 30.60 7.07
C LYS A 561 -3.09 31.34 7.28
N ASP A 562 -4.10 31.10 6.44
CA ASP A 562 -5.43 31.73 6.58
C ASP A 562 -6.12 31.34 7.90
N LEU A 563 -5.76 30.18 8.44
CA LEU A 563 -6.25 29.66 9.71
C LEU A 563 -5.39 30.09 10.92
N ASN A 564 -4.28 30.80 10.70
CA ASN A 564 -3.26 31.13 11.71
C ASN A 564 -2.71 29.87 12.43
N LEU A 565 -2.29 28.89 11.64
CA LEU A 565 -1.76 27.58 12.07
C LEU A 565 -0.41 27.23 11.44
N ASP A 566 0.14 28.09 10.58
CA ASP A 566 1.39 27.86 9.85
C ASP A 566 2.61 27.80 10.77
N GLU A 567 2.65 28.63 11.82
CA GLU A 567 3.76 28.66 12.78
C GLU A 567 3.87 27.39 13.64
N VAL A 568 2.77 26.65 13.82
CA VAL A 568 2.71 25.49 14.71
C VAL A 568 2.86 24.15 13.99
N LYS A 569 2.88 24.14 12.66
CA LYS A 569 2.89 22.90 11.85
C LYS A 569 4.05 21.95 12.16
N ASN A 570 5.20 22.48 12.57
CA ASN A 570 6.40 21.69 12.89
C ASN A 570 6.31 20.97 14.24
N LYS A 571 5.34 21.34 15.08
CA LYS A 571 5.06 20.70 16.37
C LYS A 571 4.10 19.52 16.25
N VAL A 572 3.48 19.32 15.09
CA VAL A 572 2.46 18.30 14.86
C VAL A 572 3.05 17.16 14.04
N GLU A 573 2.85 15.93 14.48
CA GLU A 573 3.09 14.72 13.71
C GLU A 573 1.80 13.93 13.55
N PHE A 574 1.68 13.17 12.46
CA PHE A 574 0.51 12.34 12.20
C PHE A 574 0.95 10.91 11.93
N MET A 575 0.23 9.95 12.52
CA MET A 575 0.49 8.52 12.39
C MET A 575 -0.82 7.75 12.24
N GLN A 576 -0.82 6.68 11.45
CA GLN A 576 -1.93 5.73 11.46
C GLN A 576 -1.81 4.84 12.70
N GLY A 577 -2.92 4.57 13.38
CA GLY A 577 -2.92 3.68 14.54
C GLY A 577 -4.32 3.29 15.01
N ASP A 578 -4.40 2.11 15.60
CA ASP A 578 -5.63 1.59 16.20
C ASP A 578 -5.71 2.00 17.69
N ALA A 579 -6.68 2.84 18.05
CA ALA A 579 -6.92 3.24 19.43
C ALA A 579 -7.28 2.07 20.37
N CYS A 580 -7.83 0.97 19.83
CA CYS A 580 -8.08 -0.26 20.58
C CYS A 580 -6.84 -1.15 20.70
N ASN A 581 -5.75 -0.88 19.96
CA ASN A 581 -4.54 -1.70 19.96
C ASN A 581 -3.26 -0.85 19.79
N LEU A 582 -3.20 0.27 20.52
CA LEU A 582 -2.16 1.27 20.32
C LEU A 582 -0.83 0.78 20.94
N LYS A 583 0.30 0.93 20.22
CA LYS A 583 1.64 0.50 20.68
C LYS A 583 2.02 1.15 22.03
N GLU A 584 2.83 0.49 22.85
CA GLU A 584 3.24 0.99 24.19
C GLU A 584 4.08 2.28 24.14
N ILE A 585 4.77 2.51 23.02
CA ILE A 585 5.56 3.73 22.77
C ILE A 585 4.74 5.02 22.89
N TYR A 586 3.42 4.94 22.68
CA TYR A 586 2.51 6.07 22.83
C TYR A 586 2.10 6.23 24.29
N SER A 587 3.04 6.72 25.10
CA SER A 587 2.88 6.99 26.54
C SER A 587 3.43 8.37 26.92
N ASN A 588 3.25 8.73 28.19
CA ASN A 588 3.75 9.95 28.82
C ASN A 588 3.18 11.27 28.27
N TYR A 589 1.88 11.30 27.96
CA TYR A 589 1.19 12.50 27.47
C TYR A 589 0.62 13.35 28.61
N ASP A 590 0.74 14.66 28.52
CA ASP A 590 0.11 15.59 29.47
C ASP A 590 -1.38 15.80 29.14
N LEU A 591 -1.76 15.61 27.87
CA LEU A 591 -3.14 15.57 27.41
C LEU A 591 -3.33 14.40 26.44
N VAL A 592 -4.38 13.61 26.66
CA VAL A 592 -4.97 12.76 25.62
C VAL A 592 -6.35 13.30 25.29
N PHE A 593 -6.52 13.71 24.04
CA PHE A 593 -7.72 14.31 23.48
C PHE A 593 -8.37 13.33 22.51
N CYS A 594 -9.62 12.93 22.78
CA CYS A 594 -10.37 11.97 21.99
C CYS A 594 -11.64 12.61 21.46
N SER A 595 -11.63 12.97 20.17
CA SER A 595 -12.71 13.71 19.52
C SER A 595 -13.63 12.78 18.72
N ASN A 596 -14.89 12.63 19.15
CA ASN A 596 -15.90 11.75 18.54
C ASN A 596 -15.42 10.31 18.30
N LEU A 597 -14.58 9.80 19.22
CA LEU A 597 -13.89 8.53 19.05
C LEU A 597 -14.61 7.35 19.73
N ILE A 598 -15.05 7.50 20.98
CA ILE A 598 -15.39 6.36 21.85
C ILE A 598 -16.53 5.48 21.29
N ASP A 599 -17.51 6.08 20.63
CA ASP A 599 -18.65 5.41 19.98
C ASP A 599 -18.38 5.01 18.53
N ARG A 600 -17.10 5.05 18.11
CA ARG A 600 -16.57 4.56 16.84
C ARG A 600 -15.53 3.45 17.00
N LEU A 601 -15.17 3.11 18.25
CA LEU A 601 -14.25 2.02 18.53
C LEU A 601 -14.95 0.67 18.46
N TYR A 602 -14.34 -0.33 17.82
CA TYR A 602 -14.89 -1.69 17.80
C TYR A 602 -14.82 -2.38 19.18
N TYR A 603 -13.90 -1.95 20.05
CA TYR A 603 -13.78 -2.47 21.42
C TYR A 603 -13.45 -1.36 22.45
N PRO A 604 -14.41 -0.48 22.76
CA PRO A 604 -14.17 0.71 23.59
C PRO A 604 -13.77 0.39 25.04
N GLN A 605 -14.17 -0.76 25.58
CA GLN A 605 -13.75 -1.17 26.92
C GLN A 605 -12.23 -1.35 27.00
N LYS A 606 -11.61 -1.99 25.98
CA LYS A 606 -10.15 -2.15 25.93
C LYS A 606 -9.43 -0.79 25.91
N PHE A 607 -9.97 0.17 25.16
CA PHE A 607 -9.46 1.54 25.19
C PHE A 607 -9.49 2.14 26.60
N LEU A 608 -10.61 2.00 27.33
CA LEU A 608 -10.72 2.51 28.71
C LEU A 608 -9.77 1.82 29.69
N ASP A 609 -9.50 0.54 29.48
CA ASP A 609 -8.56 -0.24 30.29
C ASP A 609 -7.10 0.22 30.05
N ASP A 610 -6.76 0.57 28.80
CA ASP A 610 -5.40 0.89 28.37
C ASP A 610 -5.04 2.38 28.50
N ILE A 611 -6.02 3.29 28.35
CA ILE A 611 -5.79 4.76 28.35
C ILE A 611 -5.13 5.32 29.63
N PRO A 612 -5.37 4.79 30.85
CA PRO A 612 -4.68 5.25 32.05
C PRO A 612 -3.16 5.14 31.92
N ASN A 613 -2.63 4.18 31.17
CA ASN A 613 -1.19 3.97 31.03
C ASN A 613 -0.50 5.00 30.12
N ARG A 614 -1.28 5.87 29.44
CA ARG A 614 -0.77 6.81 28.44
C ARG A 614 -0.69 8.25 28.93
N VAL A 615 -1.52 8.60 29.91
CA VAL A 615 -1.60 9.97 30.48
C VAL A 615 -0.63 10.09 31.65
N ASN A 616 0.09 11.20 31.77
CA ASN A 616 0.93 11.51 32.92
C ASN A 616 0.10 11.75 34.18
N LYS A 617 0.70 11.54 35.37
CA LYS A 617 0.10 12.01 36.62
C LYS A 617 -0.18 13.52 36.53
N ASP A 618 -1.35 13.94 37.00
CA ASP A 618 -1.87 15.31 36.88
C ASP A 618 -2.22 15.77 35.45
N GLY A 619 -2.02 14.93 34.43
CA GLY A 619 -2.45 15.17 33.06
C GLY A 619 -3.96 15.02 32.85
N LEU A 620 -4.43 15.35 31.64
CA LEU A 620 -5.84 15.32 31.28
C LEU A 620 -6.17 14.22 30.27
N LEU A 621 -7.34 13.60 30.46
CA LEU A 621 -8.04 12.82 29.45
C LEU A 621 -9.33 13.55 29.09
N VAL A 622 -9.54 13.80 27.80
CA VAL A 622 -10.75 14.45 27.29
C VAL A 622 -11.43 13.50 26.32
N ILE A 623 -12.69 13.16 26.59
CA ILE A 623 -13.51 12.33 25.70
C ILE A 623 -14.71 13.16 25.26
N ILE A 624 -14.85 13.32 23.94
CA ILE A 624 -15.97 14.00 23.31
C ILE A 624 -16.72 12.97 22.47
N SER A 625 -18.04 12.83 22.68
CA SER A 625 -18.84 11.92 21.86
C SER A 625 -20.33 12.24 21.95
N PRO A 626 -21.09 12.04 20.85
CA PRO A 626 -22.54 12.13 20.86
C PRO A 626 -23.22 10.84 21.37
N TYR A 627 -22.44 9.79 21.67
CA TYR A 627 -22.90 8.48 22.13
C TYR A 627 -23.92 7.83 21.19
N THR A 628 -23.71 7.98 19.89
CA THR A 628 -24.67 7.54 18.87
C THR A 628 -24.78 6.04 18.73
N TRP A 629 -23.75 5.29 19.12
CA TRP A 629 -23.64 3.83 19.07
C TRP A 629 -24.30 3.18 17.85
N LEU A 630 -23.50 2.86 16.85
CA LEU A 630 -23.96 2.21 15.63
C LEU A 630 -23.25 0.87 15.49
N GLU A 631 -24.00 -0.19 15.20
CA GLU A 631 -23.47 -1.56 15.09
C GLU A 631 -22.47 -1.74 13.94
N GLU A 632 -22.44 -0.78 13.00
CA GLU A 632 -21.43 -0.72 11.93
C GLU A 632 -20.02 -0.42 12.46
N TYR A 633 -19.89 0.31 13.57
CA TYR A 633 -18.59 0.63 14.19
C TYR A 633 -18.31 -0.23 15.41
N THR A 634 -19.30 -0.38 16.29
CA THR A 634 -19.14 -1.11 17.55
C THR A 634 -20.20 -2.21 17.62
N PRO A 635 -19.81 -3.49 17.69
CA PRO A 635 -20.75 -4.57 17.96
C PRO A 635 -21.58 -4.26 19.20
N LYS A 636 -22.89 -4.52 19.17
CA LYS A 636 -23.80 -4.18 20.28
C LYS A 636 -23.36 -4.75 21.63
N THR A 637 -22.73 -5.92 21.63
CA THR A 637 -22.16 -6.56 22.83
C THR A 637 -21.05 -5.76 23.50
N ASN A 638 -20.42 -4.84 22.76
CA ASN A 638 -19.31 -4.00 23.21
C ASN A 638 -19.72 -2.55 23.48
N TRP A 639 -21.01 -2.21 23.34
CA TRP A 639 -21.49 -0.86 23.66
C TRP A 639 -21.29 -0.57 25.15
N LEU A 640 -20.80 0.64 25.47
CA LEU A 640 -20.66 1.08 26.86
C LEU A 640 -21.99 1.57 27.45
N GLY A 641 -22.97 1.89 26.63
CA GLY A 641 -24.31 2.32 27.05
C GLY A 641 -25.23 2.55 25.86
N GLY A 642 -26.35 3.24 26.08
CA GLY A 642 -27.37 3.44 25.03
C GLY A 642 -28.28 2.21 24.84
N PHE A 643 -28.36 1.33 25.83
CA PHE A 643 -29.20 0.14 25.80
C PHE A 643 -29.89 -0.10 27.15
N ILE A 644 -30.88 -1.00 27.14
CA ILE A 644 -31.62 -1.42 28.33
C ILE A 644 -31.12 -2.81 28.75
N LYS A 645 -30.77 -2.97 30.03
CA LYS A 645 -30.40 -4.24 30.64
C LYS A 645 -31.17 -4.42 31.94
N ASP A 646 -31.84 -5.56 32.11
CA ASP A 646 -32.65 -5.87 33.30
C ASP A 646 -33.67 -4.77 33.66
N ASN A 647 -34.37 -4.23 32.64
CA ASN A 647 -35.32 -3.10 32.74
C ASN A 647 -34.71 -1.80 33.30
N LYS A 648 -33.38 -1.64 33.25
CA LYS A 648 -32.69 -0.40 33.60
C LYS A 648 -31.95 0.15 32.39
N GLU A 649 -32.05 1.46 32.21
CA GLU A 649 -31.25 2.17 31.21
C GLU A 649 -29.78 2.14 31.63
N VAL A 650 -28.91 1.75 30.70
CA VAL A 650 -27.46 1.86 30.86
C VAL A 650 -26.99 3.02 30.01
N LYS A 651 -26.62 4.14 30.65
CA LYS A 651 -26.13 5.33 29.96
C LYS A 651 -24.62 5.26 29.78
N THR A 652 -24.13 5.69 28.63
CA THR A 652 -22.70 5.63 28.28
C THR A 652 -21.83 6.37 29.28
N PHE A 653 -22.25 7.56 29.70
CA PHE A 653 -21.49 8.36 30.65
C PHE A 653 -21.35 7.69 32.03
N ASP A 654 -22.39 7.02 32.52
CA ASP A 654 -22.33 6.30 33.79
C ASP A 654 -21.28 5.18 33.73
N THR A 655 -21.19 4.48 32.59
CA THR A 655 -20.15 3.48 32.34
C THR A 655 -18.76 4.09 32.22
N LEU A 656 -18.61 5.23 31.52
CA LEU A 656 -17.32 5.95 31.47
C LEU A 656 -16.84 6.32 32.87
N LYS A 657 -17.73 6.88 33.68
CA LYS A 657 -17.46 7.25 35.07
C LYS A 657 -17.02 6.05 35.90
N ASN A 658 -17.77 4.95 35.85
CA ASN A 658 -17.43 3.73 36.60
C ASN A 658 -16.05 3.17 36.22
N ASN A 659 -15.67 3.25 34.94
CA ASN A 659 -14.37 2.77 34.47
C ASN A 659 -13.22 3.72 34.85
N LEU A 660 -13.44 5.04 34.77
CA LEU A 660 -12.39 6.02 34.93
C LEU A 660 -12.18 6.47 36.39
N ASP A 661 -13.20 6.39 37.25
CA ASP A 661 -13.19 6.90 38.64
C ASP A 661 -12.04 6.33 39.51
N LYS A 662 -11.50 5.15 39.15
CA LYS A 662 -10.36 4.57 39.86
C LYS A 662 -9.07 5.36 39.69
N ASN A 663 -8.82 5.88 38.49
CA ASN A 663 -7.56 6.51 38.07
C ASN A 663 -7.72 8.01 37.79
N TYR A 664 -8.95 8.49 37.56
CA TYR A 664 -9.26 9.83 37.15
C TYR A 664 -10.31 10.49 38.06
N LYS A 665 -10.25 11.82 38.14
CA LYS A 665 -11.27 12.67 38.73
C LYS A 665 -11.94 13.48 37.62
N LEU A 666 -13.26 13.37 37.49
CA LEU A 666 -14.04 14.23 36.60
C LEU A 666 -13.92 15.70 37.02
N LEU A 667 -13.58 16.58 36.08
CA LEU A 667 -13.51 18.01 36.28
C LEU A 667 -14.77 18.71 35.76
N ASP A 668 -15.25 18.36 34.57
CA ASP A 668 -16.39 19.02 33.95
C ASP A 668 -17.11 18.16 32.90
N LEU A 669 -18.34 18.56 32.59
CA LEU A 669 -19.19 18.02 31.54
C LEU A 669 -19.82 19.15 30.75
N ILE A 670 -19.53 19.20 29.45
CA ILE A 670 -19.89 20.33 28.58
C ILE A 670 -20.49 19.79 27.29
N ASP A 671 -21.63 20.34 26.87
CA ASP A 671 -22.23 20.02 25.58
C ASP A 671 -21.61 20.88 24.47
N ILE A 672 -21.15 20.22 23.41
CA ILE A 672 -20.45 20.81 22.27
C ILE A 672 -21.29 20.55 21.00
N PRO A 673 -22.07 21.54 20.55
CA PRO A 673 -22.78 21.43 19.28
C PRO A 673 -21.79 21.45 18.12
N PHE A 674 -22.12 20.72 17.06
CA PHE A 674 -21.36 20.71 15.81
C PHE A 674 -22.28 20.48 14.61
N VAL A 675 -21.83 20.95 13.45
CA VAL A 675 -22.58 20.85 12.19
C VAL A 675 -21.71 20.19 11.12
N ILE A 676 -22.24 19.14 10.48
CA ILE A 676 -21.65 18.55 9.27
C ILE A 676 -22.50 18.97 8.07
N LYS A 677 -21.90 19.67 7.10
CA LYS A 677 -22.52 20.02 5.82
C LYS A 677 -22.43 18.82 4.88
N GLU A 678 -23.57 18.25 4.48
CA GLU A 678 -23.62 17.20 3.45
C GLU A 678 -23.80 17.79 2.06
N THR A 679 -24.66 18.80 1.93
CA THR A 679 -24.88 19.57 0.70
C THR A 679 -25.17 21.04 1.02
N SER A 680 -25.34 21.91 0.02
CA SER A 680 -25.75 23.30 0.24
C SER A 680 -27.12 23.45 0.94
N ARG A 681 -27.91 22.38 1.02
CA ARG A 681 -29.25 22.37 1.65
C ARG A 681 -29.45 21.27 2.69
N LYS A 682 -28.47 20.39 2.92
CA LYS A 682 -28.54 19.28 3.89
C LYS A 682 -27.41 19.39 4.90
N PHE A 683 -27.78 19.49 6.17
CA PHE A 683 -26.86 19.62 7.30
C PHE A 683 -27.26 18.64 8.40
N GLN A 684 -26.28 18.06 9.07
CA GLN A 684 -26.47 17.33 10.32
C GLN A 684 -26.06 18.23 11.48
N HIS A 685 -26.98 18.49 12.41
CA HIS A 685 -26.69 19.23 13.63
C HIS A 685 -26.73 18.27 14.82
N THR A 686 -25.59 18.11 15.46
CA THR A 686 -25.36 17.10 16.50
C THR A 686 -24.75 17.77 17.73
N VAL A 687 -25.00 17.22 18.91
CA VAL A 687 -24.39 17.68 20.17
C VAL A 687 -23.58 16.54 20.76
N SER A 688 -22.28 16.76 20.92
CA SER A 688 -21.40 15.84 21.64
C SER A 688 -21.24 16.27 23.08
N GLN A 689 -21.22 15.32 24.01
CA GLN A 689 -20.83 15.59 25.38
C GLN A 689 -19.30 15.48 25.49
N MET A 690 -18.66 16.56 25.92
CA MET A 690 -17.25 16.60 26.34
C MET A 690 -17.17 16.31 27.83
N SER A 691 -16.39 15.28 28.18
CA SER A 691 -16.04 14.96 29.56
C SER A 691 -14.54 15.17 29.78
N ILE A 692 -14.19 15.95 30.80
CA ILE A 692 -12.81 16.33 31.11
C ILE A 692 -12.38 15.65 32.40
N TRP A 693 -11.29 14.89 32.35
CA TRP A 693 -10.84 14.04 33.44
C TRP A 693 -9.39 14.36 33.80
N LYS A 694 -9.11 14.56 35.10
CA LYS A 694 -7.73 14.71 35.59
C LYS A 694 -7.20 13.41 36.16
N LYS A 695 -6.03 12.96 35.72
CA LYS A 695 -5.41 11.74 36.22
C LYS A 695 -4.90 11.96 37.65
N VAL A 696 -5.37 11.15 38.59
CA VAL A 696 -5.03 11.24 40.02
C VAL A 696 -4.08 10.15 40.50
N LYS A 697 -4.01 9.01 39.81
CA LYS A 697 -3.15 7.87 40.15
C LYS A 697 -2.27 7.47 38.99
#